data_AF-A0A3A8L5K9-F1
#
_entry.id   AF-A0A3A8L5K9-F1
#
_cell.length_a   1.000
_cell.length_b   1.000
_cell.length_c   1.000
_cell.angle_alpha   90.00
_cell.angle_beta   90.00
_cell.angle_gamma   90.00
#
_symmetry.space_group_name_H-M   'P 1'
#
loop_
_entity.id
_entity.type
_entity.pdbx_description
1 polymer ?
#
loop_
_entity_poly.entity_id
_entity_poly.type
_entity_poly.pdbx_seq_one_letter_code
_entity_poly.pdbx_strand_id
1 'polypeptide(L)'
;MAWKLVLLDEVSKVLPDAPLKGSDIRVELPGASYALPAGEKLGPLTFAFDVSAKGFIEGYDAPSDVDAAGVVGSEPGDPATQLAPALVFGGDQAWLKYAVETRVKAEVGFPLPYVALSANGDVRVLLADYHRHTQDTNARAALKADAGVLRLPLLTASLDTLGVGEAFSFQARGELSVTATLDWTDVYTTNLQALTKLLSASSLFSFEAKAGATVSAKVKVVDDYAVIFSRPEAGRVRVQVKKVVAREAGVTADLHVEANLIDASSVVAQVEHVLEGLLSVPLATFESLMTKLETHTLSAAESKVLRIVLDRLGFQELEAQPTALRQAWEKLRGDARTSVQALAEAKFSAGFRYEYLRLREQTTLLSTVCTDAQARVLHPLLVGGNMAGAMQRMQAEGMALEQCLLKEVNKESQAWGFSLKLGKWSLGGNDERQLTQVVQRNSLEKEAPQRISFLGVRSYTRALLTPDAFWTADFKADMGEFRKSPTVADFDLGLYLLLRHDARKRGEDDLRQAVDEAIIWGALDDAEEEEVMRRIREASGGKAVETRVELKLDNRTLRDVIQHAADPDAPTVFSRALARALPWYSVPCRDRPTVRETVYAPLWRAYLDQNWSAADAAKTVAAHLKTNPLVGLFAHTEGLLGNGMLTFAEVIQKNPGTVAKWRDLRAGLLDLRNNEQRSPSVFAGAFKALSQSWAQSFHLKASGAFFLELAARGGNGLASVERTFTVTVPDTGTSIVFSKSRA
;
A
#
# COMPACT_ATOMS: atom_id res chain seq x y z
N MET A 1 3.80 4.90 48.51
CA MET A 1 2.35 4.73 48.69
C MET A 1 1.84 3.95 47.49
N ALA A 2 1.19 2.82 47.74
CA ALA A 2 0.90 1.76 46.77
C ALA A 2 -0.53 1.87 46.21
N TRP A 3 -0.81 1.11 45.15
CA TRP A 3 -2.16 0.82 44.69
C TRP A 3 -3.09 0.49 45.87
N LYS A 4 -4.27 1.11 45.93
CA LYS A 4 -5.39 0.56 46.69
C LYS A 4 -6.40 0.02 45.70
N LEU A 5 -6.25 -1.26 45.34
CA LEU A 5 -7.43 -2.03 44.99
C LEU A 5 -8.32 -1.97 46.22
N VAL A 6 -9.40 -1.19 46.15
CA VAL A 6 -10.37 -0.98 47.25
C VAL A 6 -10.96 -2.32 47.76
N LEU A 7 -10.68 -3.41 47.04
CA LEU A 7 -11.28 -4.71 47.21
C LEU A 7 -10.25 -5.85 47.46
N LEU A 8 -9.01 -5.62 47.90
CA LEU A 8 -8.02 -6.70 48.13
C LEU A 8 -8.56 -7.91 48.93
N ASP A 9 -9.40 -7.64 49.94
CA ASP A 9 -10.10 -8.69 50.73
C ASP A 9 -11.22 -9.39 49.95
N GLU A 10 -11.80 -8.78 48.92
CA GLU A 10 -12.76 -9.42 48.01
C GLU A 10 -12.07 -10.13 46.85
N VAL A 11 -10.98 -9.56 46.31
CA VAL A 11 -10.14 -10.19 45.29
C VAL A 11 -9.55 -11.50 45.80
N SER A 12 -9.02 -11.51 47.03
CA SER A 12 -8.47 -12.73 47.64
C SER A 12 -9.52 -13.83 47.84
N LYS A 13 -10.82 -13.49 47.91
CA LYS A 13 -11.91 -14.48 47.98
C LYS A 13 -12.20 -15.14 46.64
N VAL A 14 -11.98 -14.44 45.53
CA VAL A 14 -12.24 -14.94 44.16
C VAL A 14 -11.00 -15.57 43.50
N LEU A 15 -9.80 -15.28 43.99
CA LEU A 15 -8.60 -16.00 43.56
C LEU A 15 -8.54 -17.43 44.13
N PRO A 16 -8.07 -18.40 43.35
CA PRO A 16 -7.90 -19.78 43.82
C PRO A 16 -6.84 -19.84 44.92
N ASP A 17 -7.09 -20.65 45.94
CA ASP A 17 -6.08 -20.98 46.95
C ASP A 17 -5.23 -22.17 46.47
N ALA A 18 -4.56 -21.98 45.34
CA ALA A 18 -3.78 -22.98 44.64
C ALA A 18 -2.49 -22.38 44.07
N PRO A 19 -1.48 -23.21 43.71
CA PRO A 19 -0.33 -22.75 42.94
C PRO A 19 -0.74 -22.04 41.66
N LEU A 20 0.03 -21.07 41.19
CA LEU A 20 -0.23 -20.39 39.91
C LEU A 20 -0.32 -21.39 38.74
N LYS A 21 0.44 -22.48 38.82
CA LYS A 21 0.40 -23.57 37.86
C LYS A 21 -1.00 -24.16 37.68
N GLY A 22 -1.54 -24.07 36.47
CA GLY A 22 -2.83 -24.65 36.07
C GLY A 22 -4.05 -23.96 36.69
N SER A 23 -3.90 -22.77 37.29
CA SER A 23 -4.97 -22.10 38.04
C SER A 23 -5.95 -21.25 37.21
N ASP A 24 -5.83 -21.20 35.87
CA ASP A 24 -6.64 -20.37 34.93
C ASP A 24 -7.24 -19.10 35.58
N ILE A 25 -6.35 -18.19 35.98
CA ILE A 25 -6.73 -17.00 36.73
C ILE A 25 -7.18 -15.92 35.75
N ARG A 26 -8.48 -15.62 35.74
CA ARG A 26 -9.07 -14.48 35.01
C ARG A 26 -10.18 -13.84 35.84
N VAL A 27 -9.82 -12.83 36.61
CA VAL A 27 -10.74 -12.14 37.54
C VAL A 27 -11.03 -10.75 37.01
N GLU A 28 -12.30 -10.43 36.74
CA GLU A 28 -12.78 -9.07 36.49
C GLU A 28 -13.31 -8.45 37.79
N LEU A 29 -12.90 -7.21 38.06
CA LEU A 29 -13.24 -6.46 39.25
C LEU A 29 -14.09 -5.24 38.85
N PRO A 30 -15.42 -5.27 39.09
CA PRO A 30 -16.27 -4.13 38.79
C PRO A 30 -15.99 -2.97 39.75
N GLY A 31 -15.88 -1.74 39.22
CA GLY A 31 -15.72 -0.53 40.03
C GLY A 31 -14.33 -0.33 40.63
N ALA A 32 -13.28 -0.82 39.96
CA ALA A 32 -11.91 -0.61 40.41
C ALA A 32 -11.53 0.87 40.30
N SER A 33 -11.28 1.55 41.42
CA SER A 33 -10.84 2.95 41.43
C SER A 33 -9.32 3.05 41.53
N TYR A 34 -8.74 4.01 40.82
CA TYR A 34 -7.32 4.39 40.94
C TYR A 34 -7.17 5.73 41.68
N ALA A 35 -6.20 5.83 42.59
CA ALA A 35 -5.83 7.07 43.25
C ALA A 35 -4.33 7.32 43.08
N LEU A 36 -3.96 8.52 42.61
CA LEU A 36 -2.57 8.95 42.57
C LEU A 36 -2.00 9.08 43.99
N PRO A 37 -0.72 8.75 44.21
CA PRO A 37 -0.05 9.05 45.47
C PRO A 37 -0.16 10.54 45.81
N ALA A 38 -0.34 10.86 47.10
CA ALA A 38 -0.46 12.25 47.54
C ALA A 38 0.78 13.08 47.14
N GLY A 39 0.57 14.17 46.40
CA GLY A 39 1.63 15.07 45.94
C GLY A 39 2.20 14.73 44.55
N GLU A 40 1.92 13.54 44.00
CA GLU A 40 2.26 13.20 42.62
C GLU A 40 1.27 13.88 41.67
N LYS A 41 1.81 14.56 40.66
CA LYS A 41 1.05 15.03 39.49
C LYS A 41 1.51 14.22 38.30
N LEU A 42 0.59 13.76 37.45
CA LEU A 42 0.92 13.12 36.17
C LEU A 42 1.42 14.16 35.15
N GLY A 43 2.36 15.03 35.54
CA GLY A 43 2.75 16.21 34.78
C GLY A 43 1.54 17.12 34.51
N PRO A 44 1.36 17.64 33.28
CA PRO A 44 0.19 18.45 32.90
C PRO A 44 -1.10 17.62 32.68
N LEU A 45 -1.10 16.33 33.01
CA LEU A 45 -2.20 15.42 32.70
C LEU A 45 -3.13 15.26 33.89
N THR A 46 -4.37 15.74 33.77
CA THR A 46 -5.44 15.45 34.72
C THR A 46 -6.20 14.21 34.24
N PHE A 47 -5.95 13.05 34.83
CA PHE A 47 -6.75 11.85 34.58
C PHE A 47 -7.99 11.88 35.48
N ALA A 48 -9.15 12.20 34.93
CA ALA A 48 -10.43 11.97 35.59
C ALA A 48 -10.85 10.50 35.35
N PHE A 49 -10.60 9.64 36.34
CA PHE A 49 -11.05 8.25 36.30
C PHE A 49 -12.57 8.22 36.53
N ASP A 50 -13.33 7.76 35.53
CA ASP A 50 -14.79 7.62 35.64
C ASP A 50 -15.15 6.46 36.60
N VAL A 51 -16.35 6.52 37.17
CA VAL A 51 -16.95 5.50 38.07
C VAL A 51 -17.11 4.13 37.36
N SER A 52 -16.92 4.08 36.04
CA SER A 52 -17.01 2.88 35.21
C SER A 52 -15.68 2.14 34.98
N ALA A 53 -14.61 2.43 35.74
CA ALA A 53 -13.33 1.74 35.59
C ALA A 53 -13.42 0.24 35.95
N LYS A 54 -12.77 -0.61 35.15
CA LYS A 54 -12.75 -2.07 35.29
C LYS A 54 -11.35 -2.55 35.65
N GLY A 55 -11.24 -3.36 36.70
CA GLY A 55 -9.99 -4.01 37.08
C GLY A 55 -9.92 -5.43 36.53
N PHE A 56 -8.71 -5.92 36.25
CA PHE A 56 -8.47 -7.29 35.81
C PHE A 56 -7.27 -7.87 36.54
N ILE A 57 -7.36 -9.14 36.93
CA ILE A 57 -6.22 -9.94 37.37
C ILE A 57 -6.15 -11.19 36.51
N GLU A 58 -5.03 -11.37 35.84
CA GLU A 58 -4.80 -12.47 34.90
C GLU A 58 -3.51 -13.21 35.28
N GLY A 59 -3.57 -14.54 35.32
CA GLY A 59 -2.41 -15.40 35.53
C GLY A 59 -1.91 -15.99 34.21
N TYR A 60 -0.59 -16.08 34.06
CA TYR A 60 0.07 -16.63 32.89
C TYR A 60 1.14 -17.63 33.33
N ASP A 61 0.95 -18.92 33.05
CA ASP A 61 1.83 -19.98 33.54
C ASP A 61 2.23 -21.01 32.47
N ALA A 62 1.61 -21.00 31.28
CA ALA A 62 1.93 -21.91 30.19
C ALA A 62 2.24 -21.19 28.86
N PRO A 63 3.05 -21.78 27.96
CA PRO A 63 3.36 -21.21 26.64
C PRO A 63 2.14 -20.86 25.77
N SER A 64 0.99 -21.49 26.01
CA SER A 64 -0.28 -21.19 25.34
C SER A 64 -0.94 -19.90 25.80
N ASP A 65 -0.53 -19.35 26.95
CA ASP A 65 -1.14 -18.18 27.55
C ASP A 65 -0.55 -16.91 26.94
N VAL A 66 -1.29 -16.32 26.01
CA VAL A 66 -0.89 -15.11 25.31
C VAL A 66 -1.72 -13.94 25.82
N ASP A 67 -1.04 -12.92 26.34
CA ASP A 67 -1.66 -11.65 26.73
C ASP A 67 -2.14 -10.86 25.49
N ALA A 68 -3.25 -10.13 25.61
CA ALA A 68 -3.80 -9.29 24.54
C ALA A 68 -2.82 -8.24 24.01
N ALA A 69 -1.97 -7.70 24.90
CA ALA A 69 -0.94 -6.73 24.54
C ALA A 69 0.29 -7.38 23.88
N GLY A 70 0.38 -8.71 23.91
CA GLY A 70 1.57 -9.46 23.53
C GLY A 70 2.76 -9.20 24.45
N VAL A 71 2.53 -8.84 25.72
CA VAL A 71 3.61 -8.68 26.73
C VAL A 71 4.14 -10.05 27.13
N VAL A 72 3.24 -10.98 27.46
CA VAL A 72 3.53 -12.39 27.81
C VAL A 72 3.17 -13.29 26.63
N GLY A 73 4.03 -14.26 26.31
CA GLY A 73 3.75 -15.29 25.32
C GLY A 73 4.93 -16.23 25.07
N SER A 74 4.80 -17.10 24.07
CA SER A 74 5.87 -18.00 23.66
C SER A 74 6.94 -17.32 22.81
N GLU A 75 8.11 -17.94 22.72
CA GLU A 75 9.12 -17.57 21.73
C GLU A 75 8.56 -17.71 20.30
N PRO A 76 8.86 -16.78 19.39
CA PRO A 76 8.38 -16.82 18.02
C PRO A 76 9.15 -17.88 17.23
N GLY A 77 8.45 -18.56 16.30
CA GLY A 77 9.06 -19.59 15.45
C GLY A 77 10.06 -19.05 14.41
N ASP A 78 10.00 -17.76 14.09
CA ASP A 78 10.96 -17.07 13.22
C ASP A 78 11.38 -15.71 13.83
N PRO A 79 12.53 -15.66 14.53
CA PRO A 79 13.05 -14.45 15.16
C PRO A 79 13.42 -13.34 14.17
N ALA A 80 13.59 -13.64 12.87
CA ALA A 80 13.96 -12.66 11.86
C ALA A 80 12.78 -11.78 11.43
N THR A 81 11.54 -12.27 11.59
CA THR A 81 10.32 -11.57 11.18
C THR A 81 9.42 -11.18 12.35
N GLN A 82 9.63 -11.77 13.53
CA GLN A 82 8.83 -11.48 14.73
C GLN A 82 9.73 -11.44 15.97
N LEU A 83 9.77 -10.30 16.66
CA LEU A 83 10.40 -10.21 17.98
C LEU A 83 9.62 -11.01 19.01
N ALA A 84 10.35 -11.60 19.95
CA ALA A 84 9.74 -12.27 21.09
C ALA A 84 8.91 -11.30 21.94
N PRO A 85 7.87 -11.80 22.63
CA PRO A 85 7.21 -11.08 23.71
C PRO A 85 8.22 -10.51 24.73
N ALA A 86 7.81 -9.47 25.45
CA ALA A 86 8.66 -8.86 26.47
C ALA A 86 9.00 -9.85 27.59
N LEU A 87 8.05 -10.74 27.88
CA LEU A 87 8.11 -11.82 28.86
C LEU A 87 7.87 -13.15 28.14
N VAL A 88 8.91 -13.98 28.06
CA VAL A 88 8.89 -15.27 27.37
C VAL A 88 8.87 -16.39 28.38
N PHE A 89 8.03 -17.39 28.18
CA PHE A 89 8.02 -18.58 29.02
C PHE A 89 9.36 -19.32 29.00
N GLY A 90 9.93 -19.55 30.18
CA GLY A 90 11.12 -20.38 30.38
C GLY A 90 11.29 -20.78 31.84
N GLY A 91 11.65 -22.05 32.07
CA GLY A 91 11.85 -22.59 33.42
C GLY A 91 10.54 -22.75 34.22
N ASP A 92 10.57 -22.37 35.50
CA ASP A 92 9.46 -22.44 36.47
C ASP A 92 8.72 -21.10 36.63
N GLN A 93 8.80 -20.21 35.65
CA GLN A 93 8.25 -18.85 35.75
C GLN A 93 6.74 -18.81 35.51
N ALA A 94 6.05 -17.97 36.28
CA ALA A 94 4.67 -17.58 36.07
C ALA A 94 4.53 -16.07 36.30
N TRP A 95 3.48 -15.45 35.77
CA TRP A 95 3.21 -14.03 35.97
C TRP A 95 1.80 -13.78 36.45
N LEU A 96 1.66 -12.78 37.34
CA LEU A 96 0.39 -12.15 37.63
C LEU A 96 0.36 -10.76 37.01
N LYS A 97 -0.66 -10.52 36.20
CA LYS A 97 -0.96 -9.22 35.60
C LYS A 97 -2.07 -8.55 36.38
N TYR A 98 -1.84 -7.31 36.78
CA TYR A 98 -2.81 -6.42 37.39
C TYR A 98 -3.12 -5.30 36.41
N ALA A 99 -4.36 -5.20 35.94
CA ALA A 99 -4.72 -4.21 34.95
C ALA A 99 -5.96 -3.40 35.32
N VAL A 100 -6.01 -2.16 34.84
CA VAL A 100 -7.15 -1.25 35.00
C VAL A 100 -7.46 -0.63 33.64
N GLU A 101 -8.70 -0.83 33.18
CA GLU A 101 -9.27 -0.16 32.02
C GLU A 101 -10.11 1.02 32.49
N THR A 102 -9.86 2.21 31.93
CA THR A 102 -10.59 3.43 32.27
C THR A 102 -10.79 4.30 31.04
N ARG A 103 -11.74 5.23 31.13
CA ARG A 103 -11.83 6.36 30.21
C ARG A 103 -11.09 7.56 30.77
N VAL A 104 -10.49 8.34 29.89
CA VAL A 104 -9.75 9.55 30.22
C VAL A 104 -10.32 10.70 29.41
N LYS A 105 -10.61 11.81 30.08
CA LYS A 105 -10.95 13.10 29.49
C LYS A 105 -9.78 14.06 29.70
N ALA A 106 -9.38 14.78 28.66
CA ALA A 106 -8.37 15.84 28.79
C ALA A 106 -9.02 17.16 29.20
N GLU A 107 -8.34 17.93 30.05
CA GLU A 107 -8.70 19.33 30.29
C GLU A 107 -8.28 20.23 29.11
N VAL A 108 -9.07 21.25 28.84
CA VAL A 108 -8.85 22.24 27.78
C VAL A 108 -7.51 22.96 28.01
N GLY A 109 -6.53 22.78 27.11
CA GLY A 109 -5.26 23.51 27.12
C GLY A 109 -3.99 22.66 26.96
N PHE A 110 -4.10 21.33 27.10
CA PHE A 110 -2.98 20.42 26.84
C PHE A 110 -3.34 19.41 25.75
N PRO A 111 -2.72 19.48 24.55
CA PRO A 111 -2.96 18.52 23.50
C PRO A 111 -2.29 17.20 23.86
N LEU A 112 -3.10 16.27 24.39
CA LEU A 112 -2.73 14.87 24.43
C LEU A 112 -2.96 14.29 23.03
N PRO A 113 -1.93 13.82 22.31
CA PRO A 113 -2.11 13.31 20.95
C PRO A 113 -3.07 12.12 20.89
N TYR A 114 -3.28 11.39 21.99
CA TYR A 114 -4.28 10.33 22.10
C TYR A 114 -5.71 10.85 22.33
N VAL A 115 -5.91 12.03 22.93
CA VAL A 115 -7.25 12.61 23.22
C VAL A 115 -7.74 13.52 22.10
N ALA A 116 -6.84 14.22 21.41
CA ALA A 116 -7.16 15.13 20.31
C ALA A 116 -7.86 14.46 19.10
N LEU A 117 -7.85 13.12 19.05
CA LEU A 117 -8.37 12.32 17.94
C LEU A 117 -9.84 11.89 18.14
N SER A 118 -10.39 12.03 19.34
CA SER A 118 -11.78 11.67 19.62
C SER A 118 -12.68 12.90 19.52
N ALA A 119 -13.62 12.90 18.56
CA ALA A 119 -14.62 13.97 18.41
C ALA A 119 -15.49 14.17 19.68
N ASN A 120 -15.47 13.20 20.60
CA ASN A 120 -16.26 13.17 21.84
C ASN A 120 -15.43 13.22 23.14
N GLY A 121 -14.10 13.35 23.08
CA GLY A 121 -13.26 13.60 24.27
C GLY A 121 -13.03 12.43 25.25
N ASP A 122 -13.53 11.22 24.97
CA ASP A 122 -13.34 10.02 25.79
C ASP A 122 -12.32 9.06 25.14
N VAL A 123 -11.14 8.88 25.75
CA VAL A 123 -10.15 7.86 25.32
C VAL A 123 -10.14 6.70 26.29
N ARG A 124 -10.24 5.47 25.80
CA ARG A 124 -10.01 4.27 26.61
C ARG A 124 -8.51 4.02 26.76
N VAL A 125 -8.07 3.80 27.99
CA VAL A 125 -6.70 3.41 28.31
C VAL A 125 -6.70 2.15 29.15
N LEU A 126 -5.72 1.28 28.91
CA LEU A 126 -5.45 0.09 29.72
C LEU A 126 -4.06 0.22 30.33
N LEU A 127 -4.02 0.22 31.66
CA LEU A 127 -2.79 0.17 32.44
C LEU A 127 -2.61 -1.26 32.92
N ALA A 128 -1.43 -1.85 32.74
CA ALA A 128 -1.15 -3.18 33.27
C ALA A 128 0.25 -3.27 33.88
N ASP A 129 0.37 -4.02 34.98
CA ASP A 129 1.60 -4.30 35.70
C ASP A 129 1.77 -5.82 35.85
N TYR A 130 2.94 -6.34 35.52
CA TYR A 130 3.25 -7.77 35.44
C TYR A 130 4.32 -8.12 36.45
N HIS A 131 3.98 -8.92 37.46
CA HIS A 131 4.90 -9.40 38.49
C HIS A 131 5.28 -10.83 38.23
N ARG A 132 6.57 -11.14 38.41
CA ARG A 132 7.11 -12.48 38.19
C ARG A 132 7.03 -13.29 39.46
N HIS A 133 6.56 -14.53 39.33
CA HIS A 133 6.48 -15.53 40.38
C HIS A 133 7.04 -16.87 39.89
N THR A 134 7.16 -17.83 40.79
CA THR A 134 7.36 -19.23 40.40
C THR A 134 6.00 -19.91 40.22
N GLN A 135 5.93 -20.92 39.35
CA GLN A 135 4.72 -21.71 39.09
C GLN A 135 4.12 -22.34 40.37
N ASP A 136 4.97 -22.66 41.35
CA ASP A 136 4.56 -23.25 42.63
C ASP A 136 4.07 -22.22 43.65
N THR A 137 4.21 -20.92 43.36
CA THR A 137 3.73 -19.85 44.25
C THR A 137 2.21 -19.89 44.32
N ASN A 138 1.64 -19.86 45.53
CA ASN A 138 0.19 -19.79 45.72
C ASN A 138 -0.35 -18.43 45.23
N ALA A 139 -1.44 -18.44 44.45
CA ALA A 139 -1.99 -17.24 43.82
C ALA A 139 -2.42 -16.14 44.81
N ARG A 140 -2.97 -16.52 45.98
CA ARG A 140 -3.35 -15.55 47.03
C ARG A 140 -2.12 -14.97 47.73
N ALA A 141 -1.09 -15.78 47.93
CA ALA A 141 0.17 -15.33 48.50
C ALA A 141 0.89 -14.35 47.55
N ALA A 142 0.89 -14.64 46.25
CA ALA A 142 1.41 -13.77 45.21
C ALA A 142 0.67 -12.41 45.19
N LEU A 143 -0.68 -12.41 45.17
CA LEU A 143 -1.46 -11.17 45.27
C LEU A 143 -1.07 -10.33 46.49
N LYS A 144 -0.93 -10.96 47.65
CA LYS A 144 -0.61 -10.27 48.90
C LYS A 144 0.79 -9.65 48.87
N ALA A 145 1.75 -10.33 48.24
CA ALA A 145 3.10 -9.80 48.05
C ALA A 145 3.09 -8.59 47.11
N ASP A 146 2.37 -8.69 46.00
CA ASP A 146 2.36 -7.67 44.94
C ASP A 146 1.59 -6.42 45.33
N ALA A 147 0.51 -6.56 46.10
CA ALA A 147 -0.42 -5.47 46.47
C ALA A 147 0.25 -4.19 46.98
N GLY A 148 1.34 -4.31 47.74
CA GLY A 148 2.07 -3.19 48.32
C GLY A 148 3.10 -2.54 47.38
N VAL A 149 3.39 -3.16 46.24
CA VAL A 149 4.47 -2.77 45.32
C VAL A 149 4.01 -2.60 43.87
N LEU A 150 2.71 -2.63 43.62
CA LEU A 150 2.14 -2.40 42.29
C LEU A 150 2.55 -1.03 41.73
N ARG A 151 2.94 -1.04 40.46
CA ARG A 151 3.51 0.09 39.72
C ARG A 151 2.45 0.77 38.86
N LEU A 152 2.66 2.06 38.55
CA LEU A 152 1.80 2.77 37.61
C LEU A 152 2.54 3.01 36.30
N PRO A 153 2.08 2.45 35.15
CA PRO A 153 2.73 2.65 33.86
C PRO A 153 2.91 4.12 33.46
N LEU A 154 2.07 5.03 33.97
CA LEU A 154 2.12 6.46 33.66
C LEU A 154 3.16 7.23 34.48
N LEU A 155 3.69 6.66 35.57
CA LEU A 155 4.72 7.32 36.39
C LEU A 155 6.10 6.84 35.96
N THR A 156 6.99 7.78 35.63
CA THR A 156 8.38 7.45 35.30
C THR A 156 9.10 6.78 36.47
N ALA A 157 8.73 7.12 37.72
CA ALA A 157 9.27 6.49 38.93
C ALA A 157 9.01 4.97 39.01
N SER A 158 8.01 4.44 38.29
CA SER A 158 7.73 3.00 38.23
C SER A 158 8.86 2.18 37.60
N LEU A 159 9.74 2.81 36.81
CA LEU A 159 10.94 2.17 36.28
C LEU A 159 11.92 1.75 37.38
N ASP A 160 11.91 2.47 38.51
CA ASP A 160 12.88 2.30 39.60
C ASP A 160 12.59 1.05 40.42
N THR A 161 11.33 0.62 40.42
CA THR A 161 10.83 -0.58 41.08
C THR A 161 10.53 -1.70 40.08
N LEU A 162 10.94 -1.56 38.82
CA LEU A 162 10.78 -2.62 37.82
C LEU A 162 11.80 -3.74 38.07
N GLY A 163 11.37 -4.93 38.49
CA GLY A 163 12.25 -6.07 38.74
C GLY A 163 12.62 -6.86 37.48
N VAL A 164 13.64 -7.73 37.59
CA VAL A 164 14.09 -8.56 36.45
C VAL A 164 13.05 -9.63 36.10
N GLY A 165 12.69 -9.72 34.82
CA GLY A 165 11.63 -10.60 34.33
C GLY A 165 10.22 -10.05 34.57
N GLU A 166 10.10 -8.75 34.86
CA GLU A 166 8.83 -8.06 35.05
C GLU A 166 8.60 -7.02 33.96
N ALA A 167 7.36 -6.57 33.83
CA ALA A 167 6.98 -5.58 32.86
C ALA A 167 5.85 -4.69 33.38
N PHE A 168 5.68 -3.53 32.77
CA PHE A 168 4.42 -2.80 32.81
C PHE A 168 4.09 -2.27 31.42
N SER A 169 2.81 -2.08 31.14
CA SER A 169 2.34 -1.61 29.85
C SER A 169 1.26 -0.54 29.98
N PHE A 170 1.31 0.43 29.07
CA PHE A 170 0.27 1.42 28.84
C PHE A 170 -0.30 1.18 27.44
N GLN A 171 -1.62 1.07 27.32
CA GLN A 171 -2.30 0.96 26.04
C GLN A 171 -3.29 2.08 25.87
N ALA A 172 -3.27 2.69 24.69
CA ALA A 172 -4.21 3.72 24.30
C ALA A 172 -4.25 3.83 22.78
N ARG A 173 -5.36 4.39 22.27
CA ARG A 173 -5.40 4.89 20.90
C ARG A 173 -4.47 6.08 20.77
N GLY A 174 -3.53 6.03 19.84
CA GLY A 174 -2.54 7.07 19.66
C GLY A 174 -2.21 7.35 18.21
N GLU A 175 -1.42 8.39 17.98
CA GLU A 175 -0.83 8.69 16.67
C GLU A 175 0.60 8.14 16.62
N LEU A 176 0.90 7.33 15.61
CA LEU A 176 2.26 6.96 15.24
C LEU A 176 2.68 7.75 14.01
N SER A 177 3.78 8.49 14.12
CA SER A 177 4.37 9.24 13.01
C SER A 177 5.66 8.60 12.51
N VAL A 178 5.80 8.46 11.19
CA VAL A 178 7.04 8.06 10.52
C VAL A 178 7.42 9.06 9.44
N THR A 179 8.69 9.12 9.08
CA THR A 179 9.11 9.78 7.84
C THR A 179 9.27 8.72 6.77
N ALA A 180 8.58 8.90 5.64
CA ALA A 180 8.75 8.09 4.45
C ALA A 180 9.32 8.96 3.33
N THR A 181 10.17 8.38 2.48
CA THR A 181 10.73 9.05 1.31
C THR A 181 10.42 8.23 0.07
N LEU A 182 9.99 8.89 -0.99
CA LEU A 182 9.69 8.27 -2.29
C LEU A 182 10.43 9.01 -3.41
N ASP A 183 10.75 8.28 -4.47
CA ASP A 183 11.15 8.91 -5.72
C ASP A 183 9.95 9.55 -6.41
N TRP A 184 10.16 10.73 -7.01
CA TRP A 184 9.10 11.43 -7.73
C TRP A 184 8.54 10.61 -8.89
N THR A 185 9.37 9.76 -9.52
CA THR A 185 8.90 8.82 -10.54
C THR A 185 7.81 7.89 -10.02
N ASP A 186 7.91 7.43 -8.77
CA ASP A 186 6.91 6.55 -8.14
C ASP A 186 5.66 7.30 -7.67
N VAL A 187 5.82 8.60 -7.34
CA VAL A 187 4.68 9.48 -7.05
C VAL A 187 3.86 9.68 -8.30
N TYR A 188 4.51 9.97 -9.43
CA TYR A 188 3.82 10.20 -10.68
C TYR A 188 3.29 8.92 -11.34
N THR A 189 3.82 7.73 -11.07
CA THR A 189 3.19 6.51 -11.63
C THR A 189 1.83 6.21 -11.00
N THR A 190 1.46 6.93 -9.93
CA THR A 190 0.20 6.72 -9.20
C THR A 190 -0.60 8.02 -9.19
N ASN A 191 -1.85 8.00 -9.66
CA ASN A 191 -2.82 9.11 -9.60
C ASN A 191 -2.59 10.31 -10.57
N LEU A 192 -1.90 10.16 -11.72
CA LEU A 192 -1.76 11.25 -12.74
C LEU A 192 -3.08 11.83 -13.24
N GLN A 193 -4.20 11.14 -13.01
CA GLN A 193 -5.54 11.67 -13.26
C GLN A 193 -5.77 13.03 -12.60
N ALA A 194 -5.21 13.27 -11.40
CA ALA A 194 -5.34 14.57 -10.74
C ALA A 194 -4.64 15.69 -11.52
N LEU A 195 -3.45 15.42 -12.07
CA LEU A 195 -2.70 16.38 -12.88
C LEU A 195 -3.33 16.58 -14.26
N THR A 196 -3.82 15.51 -14.87
CA THR A 196 -4.46 15.59 -16.19
C THR A 196 -5.83 16.27 -16.17
N LYS A 197 -6.53 16.29 -15.02
CA LYS A 197 -7.74 17.12 -14.83
C LYS A 197 -7.48 18.62 -14.86
N LEU A 198 -6.24 19.05 -14.63
CA LEU A 198 -5.84 20.45 -14.83
C LEU A 198 -5.81 20.83 -16.31
N LEU A 199 -5.93 19.85 -17.22
CA LEU A 199 -5.90 20.05 -18.65
C LEU A 199 -7.29 19.95 -19.23
N SER A 200 -7.64 20.96 -20.01
CA SER A 200 -8.90 21.02 -20.78
C SER A 200 -8.86 20.13 -22.02
N ALA A 201 -7.67 19.67 -22.44
CA ALA A 201 -7.44 18.95 -23.70
C ALA A 201 -7.08 17.47 -23.47
N SER A 202 -7.61 16.59 -24.33
CA SER A 202 -7.29 15.16 -24.41
C SER A 202 -5.92 14.89 -25.06
N SER A 203 -4.87 15.57 -24.59
CA SER A 203 -3.52 15.48 -25.16
C SER A 203 -2.62 14.55 -24.34
N LEU A 204 -1.70 13.86 -25.04
CA LEU A 204 -0.61 13.11 -24.40
C LEU A 204 0.19 14.01 -23.46
N PHE A 205 0.17 13.69 -22.17
CA PHE A 205 0.95 14.38 -21.17
C PHE A 205 2.27 13.63 -20.96
N SER A 206 3.38 14.34 -21.14
CA SER A 206 4.69 13.84 -20.72
C SER A 206 5.49 14.90 -20.01
N PHE A 207 6.22 14.50 -18.99
CA PHE A 207 7.15 15.35 -18.29
C PHE A 207 8.41 14.55 -17.95
N GLU A 208 9.50 15.27 -17.75
CA GLU A 208 10.76 14.70 -17.33
C GLU A 208 10.87 14.76 -15.81
N ALA A 209 11.13 13.62 -15.18
CA ALA A 209 11.52 13.55 -13.79
C ALA A 209 12.99 13.14 -13.72
N LYS A 210 13.78 13.88 -12.95
CA LYS A 210 15.12 13.44 -12.58
C LYS A 210 15.01 12.25 -11.62
N ALA A 211 15.44 11.07 -12.06
CA ALA A 211 15.59 9.88 -11.23
C ALA A 211 16.47 10.18 -10.02
N GLY A 212 16.05 9.68 -8.85
CA GLY A 212 16.65 10.00 -7.56
C GLY A 212 16.23 11.35 -6.98
N ALA A 213 15.40 12.15 -7.68
CA ALA A 213 14.68 13.23 -7.04
C ALA A 213 13.63 12.62 -6.11
N THR A 214 13.70 13.01 -4.84
CA THR A 214 12.86 12.43 -3.79
C THR A 214 11.94 13.48 -3.19
N VAL A 215 10.83 12.99 -2.64
CA VAL A 215 9.97 13.74 -1.72
C VAL A 215 9.88 12.96 -0.42
N SER A 216 9.87 13.66 0.70
CA SER A 216 9.68 13.06 2.01
C SER A 216 8.40 13.58 2.63
N ALA A 217 7.63 12.68 3.24
CA ALA A 217 6.44 13.01 4.00
C ALA A 217 6.52 12.42 5.41
N LYS A 218 5.98 13.16 6.36
CA LYS A 218 5.62 12.65 7.68
C LYS A 218 4.27 11.97 7.55
N VAL A 219 4.28 10.64 7.60
CA VAL A 219 3.08 9.81 7.58
C VAL A 219 2.66 9.48 9.00
N LYS A 220 1.41 9.78 9.30
CA LYS A 220 0.76 9.54 10.59
C LYS A 220 -0.24 8.43 10.42
N VAL A 221 -0.24 7.49 11.36
CA VAL A 221 -1.28 6.47 11.47
C VAL A 221 -1.87 6.52 12.87
N VAL A 222 -3.19 6.48 12.94
CA VAL A 222 -3.94 6.45 14.19
C VAL A 222 -4.49 5.04 14.40
N ASP A 223 -4.01 4.37 15.43
CA ASP A 223 -4.47 3.03 15.84
C ASP A 223 -4.24 2.82 17.36
N ASP A 224 -4.61 1.65 17.88
CA ASP A 224 -4.33 1.24 19.25
C ASP A 224 -2.91 0.69 19.40
N TYR A 225 -2.15 1.24 20.36
CA TYR A 225 -0.78 0.85 20.65
C TYR A 225 -0.59 0.48 22.12
N ALA A 226 0.30 -0.48 22.38
CA ALA A 226 0.87 -0.70 23.70
C ALA A 226 2.31 -0.22 23.75
N VAL A 227 2.61 0.60 24.76
CA VAL A 227 3.97 0.91 25.19
C VAL A 227 4.31 -0.02 26.35
N ILE A 228 5.38 -0.78 26.20
CA ILE A 228 5.80 -1.81 27.15
C ILE A 228 7.20 -1.49 27.63
N PHE A 229 7.38 -1.47 28.95
CA PHE A 229 8.69 -1.44 29.59
C PHE A 229 8.87 -2.77 30.31
N SER A 230 9.95 -3.48 30.00
CA SER A 230 10.34 -4.69 30.71
C SER A 230 11.82 -4.68 31.07
N ARG A 231 12.20 -5.45 32.09
CA ARG A 231 13.58 -5.57 32.50
C ARG A 231 14.09 -7.00 32.25
N PRO A 232 14.73 -7.27 31.11
CA PRO A 232 15.28 -8.60 30.83
C PRO A 232 16.46 -8.94 31.75
N GLU A 233 17.28 -7.95 32.10
CA GLU A 233 18.44 -8.12 32.98
C GLU A 233 18.68 -6.86 33.83
N ALA A 234 19.48 -6.97 34.89
CA ALA A 234 19.78 -5.86 35.78
C ALA A 234 20.43 -4.68 35.01
N GLY A 235 19.95 -3.45 35.25
CA GLY A 235 20.47 -2.24 34.60
C GLY A 235 20.05 -2.03 33.14
N ARG A 236 19.25 -2.95 32.56
CA ARG A 236 18.78 -2.87 31.17
C ARG A 236 17.27 -2.87 31.11
N VAL A 237 16.71 -1.87 30.46
CA VAL A 237 15.27 -1.77 30.21
C VAL A 237 15.02 -1.94 28.73
N ARG A 238 14.20 -2.92 28.39
CA ARG A 238 13.64 -3.07 27.06
C ARG A 238 12.39 -2.21 26.95
N VAL A 239 12.33 -1.41 25.90
CA VAL A 239 11.20 -0.54 25.59
C VAL A 239 10.63 -0.98 24.26
N GLN A 240 9.35 -1.32 24.24
CA GLN A 240 8.66 -1.76 23.02
C GLN A 240 7.41 -0.92 22.77
N VAL A 241 7.13 -0.68 21.49
CA VAL A 241 5.84 -0.20 21.03
C VAL A 241 5.26 -1.26 20.11
N LYS A 242 4.09 -1.78 20.46
CA LYS A 242 3.39 -2.82 19.72
C LYS A 242 2.05 -2.32 19.21
N LYS A 243 1.68 -2.74 18.01
CA LYS A 243 0.27 -2.73 17.59
C LYS A 243 -0.48 -3.71 18.47
N VAL A 244 -1.63 -3.35 19.04
CA VAL A 244 -2.40 -4.27 19.89
C VAL A 244 -3.74 -4.62 19.27
N VAL A 245 -4.39 -5.61 19.87
CA VAL A 245 -5.80 -5.90 19.61
C VAL A 245 -6.58 -4.64 20.00
N ALA A 246 -7.32 -4.06 19.04
CA ALA A 246 -8.12 -2.87 19.31
C ALA A 246 -9.15 -3.18 20.41
N ARG A 247 -9.50 -2.21 21.26
CA ARG A 247 -10.45 -2.41 22.39
C ARG A 247 -11.58 -1.38 22.44
N GLU A 248 -11.81 -0.66 21.34
CA GLU A 248 -12.90 0.31 21.29
C GLU A 248 -14.26 -0.39 21.18
N ALA A 249 -15.20 -0.03 22.05
CA ALA A 249 -16.58 -0.52 22.02
C ALA A 249 -17.43 0.07 20.86
N GLY A 250 -16.81 0.66 19.84
CA GLY A 250 -17.46 1.15 18.63
C GLY A 250 -17.04 0.33 17.42
N VAL A 251 -18.01 -0.17 16.65
CA VAL A 251 -17.80 -1.01 15.45
C VAL A 251 -17.18 -0.21 14.27
N THR A 252 -16.86 1.07 14.45
CA THR A 252 -16.62 2.06 13.38
C THR A 252 -15.30 2.83 13.54
N ALA A 253 -14.32 2.29 14.27
CA ALA A 253 -13.02 2.91 14.39
C ALA A 253 -12.21 2.75 13.09
N ASP A 254 -12.31 3.74 12.20
CA ASP A 254 -11.59 3.73 10.93
C ASP A 254 -10.07 3.81 11.14
N LEU A 255 -9.32 3.10 10.29
CA LEU A 255 -7.88 3.33 10.16
C LEU A 255 -7.66 4.69 9.48
N HIS A 256 -7.18 5.66 10.24
CA HIS A 256 -6.81 6.96 9.69
C HIS A 256 -5.31 7.00 9.40
N VAL A 257 -4.95 7.23 8.14
CA VAL A 257 -3.58 7.48 7.69
C VAL A 257 -3.55 8.82 6.98
N GLU A 258 -2.67 9.69 7.43
CA GLU A 258 -2.48 11.03 6.91
C GLU A 258 -1.01 11.23 6.56
N ALA A 259 -0.69 11.82 5.42
CA ALA A 259 0.67 12.17 5.06
C ALA A 259 0.79 13.68 4.85
N ASN A 260 1.83 14.27 5.43
CA ASN A 260 2.14 15.68 5.28
C ASN A 260 3.57 15.83 4.75
N LEU A 261 3.78 16.55 3.66
CA LEU A 261 5.11 16.73 3.09
C LEU A 261 6.03 17.51 4.05
N ILE A 262 7.29 17.07 4.16
CA ILE A 262 8.29 17.68 5.06
C ILE A 262 8.94 18.89 4.40
N ASP A 263 9.16 18.82 3.08
CA ASP A 263 9.83 19.87 2.31
C ASP A 263 8.96 20.35 1.13
N ALA A 264 8.39 21.54 1.28
CA ALA A 264 7.60 22.18 0.25
C ALA A 264 8.42 22.63 -0.98
N SER A 265 9.74 22.78 -0.86
CA SER A 265 10.60 23.23 -1.96
C SER A 265 10.80 22.14 -3.03
N SER A 266 10.89 20.87 -2.60
CA SER A 266 10.90 19.71 -3.50
C SER A 266 9.67 19.65 -4.42
N VAL A 267 8.51 20.11 -3.94
CA VAL A 267 7.26 20.18 -4.72
C VAL A 267 7.33 21.28 -5.78
N VAL A 268 7.93 22.43 -5.47
CA VAL A 268 7.96 23.58 -6.39
C VAL A 268 8.74 23.24 -7.67
N ALA A 269 9.94 22.66 -7.55
CA ALA A 269 10.72 22.26 -8.72
C ALA A 269 9.98 21.24 -9.60
N GLN A 270 9.17 20.39 -8.97
CA GLN A 270 8.41 19.34 -9.65
C GLN A 270 7.17 19.89 -10.34
N VAL A 271 6.50 20.86 -9.74
CA VAL A 271 5.45 21.64 -10.40
C VAL A 271 6.00 22.33 -11.64
N GLU A 272 7.21 22.89 -11.59
CA GLU A 272 7.83 23.53 -12.76
C GLU A 272 8.07 22.51 -13.88
N HIS A 273 8.61 21.32 -13.59
CA HIS A 273 8.76 20.27 -14.60
C HIS A 273 7.43 19.78 -15.17
N VAL A 274 6.39 19.66 -14.34
CA VAL A 274 5.03 19.36 -14.80
C VAL A 274 4.55 20.45 -15.76
N LEU A 275 4.66 21.72 -15.37
CA LEU A 275 4.27 22.87 -16.20
C LEU A 275 5.07 22.92 -17.51
N GLU A 276 6.38 22.67 -17.50
CA GLU A 276 7.19 22.59 -18.72
C GLU A 276 6.72 21.48 -19.65
N GLY A 277 6.36 20.31 -19.10
CA GLY A 277 5.73 19.21 -19.84
C GLY A 277 4.43 19.65 -20.52
N LEU A 278 3.59 20.42 -19.82
CA LEU A 278 2.35 20.99 -20.36
C LEU A 278 2.59 21.96 -21.51
N LEU A 279 3.52 22.90 -21.30
CA LEU A 279 3.83 23.94 -22.27
C LEU A 279 4.56 23.35 -23.50
N SER A 280 5.32 22.27 -23.32
CA SER A 280 6.32 21.74 -24.27
C SER A 280 7.31 22.79 -24.78
N VAL A 281 7.48 23.86 -24.00
CA VAL A 281 8.52 24.87 -24.13
C VAL A 281 9.06 25.15 -22.73
N PRO A 282 10.32 25.60 -22.59
CA PRO A 282 10.86 25.95 -21.28
C PRO A 282 9.99 27.00 -20.58
N LEU A 283 9.77 26.85 -19.28
CA LEU A 283 8.87 27.72 -18.49
C LEU A 283 9.26 29.19 -18.62
N ALA A 284 10.56 29.47 -18.54
CA ALA A 284 11.13 30.80 -18.70
C ALA A 284 10.83 31.43 -20.07
N THR A 285 10.70 30.61 -21.12
CA THR A 285 10.34 31.10 -22.47
C THR A 285 8.89 31.59 -22.46
N PHE A 286 7.97 30.83 -21.88
CA PHE A 286 6.57 31.22 -21.77
C PHE A 286 6.38 32.44 -20.86
N GLU A 287 7.03 32.49 -19.69
CA GLU A 287 6.98 33.65 -18.79
C GLU A 287 7.54 34.92 -19.47
N SER A 288 8.59 34.78 -20.30
CA SER A 288 9.10 35.88 -21.12
C SER A 288 8.07 36.34 -22.16
N LEU A 289 7.38 35.41 -22.83
CA LEU A 289 6.31 35.74 -23.78
C LEU A 289 5.15 36.50 -23.11
N MET A 290 4.72 36.06 -21.92
CA MET A 290 3.69 36.76 -21.15
C MET A 290 4.13 38.16 -20.74
N THR A 291 5.37 38.30 -20.23
CA THR A 291 5.93 39.60 -19.84
C THR A 291 6.07 40.56 -21.03
N LYS A 292 6.47 40.03 -22.20
CA LYS A 292 6.49 40.81 -23.44
C LYS A 292 5.09 41.21 -23.87
N LEU A 293 4.09 40.32 -23.79
CA LEU A 293 2.71 40.61 -24.16
C LEU A 293 2.11 41.79 -23.35
N GLU A 294 2.53 41.98 -22.11
CA GLU A 294 2.10 43.10 -21.26
C GLU A 294 2.72 44.46 -21.66
N THR A 295 3.87 44.46 -22.33
CA THR A 295 4.70 45.66 -22.52
C THR A 295 5.03 45.99 -23.97
N HIS A 296 4.92 45.02 -24.89
CA HIS A 296 5.36 45.08 -26.27
C HIS A 296 4.49 44.19 -27.18
N THR A 297 4.53 44.46 -28.49
CA THR A 297 3.96 43.55 -29.50
C THR A 297 4.86 42.34 -29.74
N LEU A 298 4.30 41.14 -29.67
CA LEU A 298 5.01 39.90 -30.01
C LEU A 298 5.32 39.82 -31.52
N SER A 299 6.44 39.21 -31.88
CA SER A 299 6.74 38.87 -33.27
C SER A 299 5.80 37.78 -33.81
N ALA A 300 5.77 37.56 -35.13
CA ALA A 300 4.93 36.52 -35.74
C ALA A 300 5.28 35.09 -35.26
N ALA A 301 6.57 34.82 -35.02
CA ALA A 301 7.03 33.54 -34.51
C ALA A 301 6.63 33.35 -33.03
N GLU A 302 6.81 34.37 -32.20
CA GLU A 302 6.42 34.37 -30.78
C GLU A 302 4.90 34.24 -30.61
N SER A 303 4.12 34.92 -31.44
CA SER A 303 2.65 34.81 -31.46
C SER A 303 2.19 33.41 -31.83
N LYS A 304 2.88 32.74 -32.77
CA LYS A 304 2.60 31.35 -33.13
C LYS A 304 2.89 30.38 -31.98
N VAL A 305 4.01 30.56 -31.29
CA VAL A 305 4.36 29.75 -30.10
C VAL A 305 3.33 29.97 -28.98
N LEU A 306 2.98 31.23 -28.70
CA LEU A 306 1.97 31.56 -27.69
C LEU A 306 0.62 30.88 -28.01
N ARG A 307 0.14 30.95 -29.26
CA ARG A 307 -1.11 30.30 -29.66
C ARG A 307 -1.10 28.78 -29.47
N ILE A 308 -0.01 28.11 -29.80
CA ILE A 308 0.13 26.66 -29.57
C ILE A 308 0.03 26.34 -28.07
N VAL A 309 0.66 27.16 -27.23
CA VAL A 309 0.61 26.99 -25.77
C VAL A 309 -0.80 27.27 -25.24
N LEU A 310 -1.42 28.39 -25.62
CA LEU A 310 -2.77 28.74 -25.20
C LEU A 310 -3.80 27.70 -25.64
N ASP A 311 -3.63 27.11 -26.82
CA ASP A 311 -4.50 26.05 -27.32
C ASP A 311 -4.49 24.82 -26.41
N ARG A 312 -3.30 24.40 -25.97
CA ARG A 312 -3.12 23.27 -25.06
C ARG A 312 -3.66 23.54 -23.66
N LEU A 313 -3.49 24.77 -23.16
CA LEU A 313 -4.00 25.17 -21.86
C LEU A 313 -5.52 25.43 -21.88
N GLY A 314 -6.14 25.54 -23.07
CA GLY A 314 -7.54 25.94 -23.21
C GLY A 314 -7.77 27.44 -22.93
N PHE A 315 -6.76 28.28 -23.16
CA PHE A 315 -6.76 29.72 -22.89
C PHE A 315 -6.83 30.56 -24.19
N GLN A 316 -7.31 30.00 -25.30
CA GLN A 316 -7.36 30.68 -26.60
C GLN A 316 -8.13 32.01 -26.53
N GLU A 317 -9.22 32.05 -25.77
CA GLU A 317 -10.07 33.23 -25.60
C GLU A 317 -9.38 34.37 -24.82
N LEU A 318 -8.30 34.07 -24.10
CA LEU A 318 -7.55 35.01 -23.27
C LEU A 318 -6.37 35.66 -24.01
N GLU A 319 -6.07 35.28 -25.26
CA GLU A 319 -4.93 35.80 -26.04
C GLU A 319 -4.91 37.34 -26.09
N ALA A 320 -6.09 37.97 -26.22
CA ALA A 320 -6.23 39.42 -26.30
C ALA A 320 -6.34 40.13 -24.94
N GLN A 321 -6.28 39.41 -23.82
CA GLN A 321 -6.49 39.93 -22.47
C GLN A 321 -5.29 39.61 -21.57
N PRO A 322 -4.16 40.34 -21.67
CA PRO A 322 -2.92 39.98 -20.99
C PRO A 322 -3.06 39.83 -19.47
N THR A 323 -3.83 40.71 -18.82
CA THR A 323 -4.08 40.63 -17.37
C THR A 323 -4.91 39.40 -16.98
N ALA A 324 -5.93 39.05 -17.75
CA ALA A 324 -6.76 37.88 -17.50
C ALA A 324 -5.97 36.58 -17.77
N LEU A 325 -5.14 36.57 -18.81
CA LEU A 325 -4.22 35.48 -19.11
C LEU A 325 -3.22 35.26 -17.97
N ARG A 326 -2.62 36.34 -17.43
CA ARG A 326 -1.72 36.27 -16.28
C ARG A 326 -2.41 35.68 -15.05
N GLN A 327 -3.63 36.13 -14.75
CA GLN A 327 -4.41 35.60 -13.63
C GLN A 327 -4.76 34.12 -13.82
N ALA A 328 -5.18 33.71 -15.02
CA ALA A 328 -5.47 32.32 -15.35
C ALA A 328 -4.21 31.44 -15.22
N TRP A 329 -3.05 31.95 -15.65
CA TRP A 329 -1.77 31.28 -15.48
C TRP A 329 -1.35 31.12 -14.02
N GLU A 330 -1.41 32.17 -13.21
CA GLU A 330 -1.05 32.07 -11.77
C GLU A 330 -2.02 31.13 -11.03
N LYS A 331 -3.31 31.14 -11.41
CA LYS A 331 -4.28 30.18 -10.89
C LYS A 331 -3.90 28.75 -11.28
N LEU A 332 -3.58 28.48 -12.55
CA LEU A 332 -3.14 27.17 -13.01
C LEU A 332 -1.88 26.71 -12.27
N ARG A 333 -0.91 27.61 -12.03
CA ARG A 333 0.30 27.32 -11.24
C ARG A 333 -0.04 26.95 -9.79
N GLY A 334 -0.98 27.65 -9.18
CA GLY A 334 -1.51 27.34 -7.84
C GLY A 334 -2.21 25.97 -7.80
N ASP A 335 -3.11 25.71 -8.74
CA ASP A 335 -3.86 24.46 -8.85
C ASP A 335 -2.92 23.26 -9.14
N ALA A 336 -1.91 23.45 -9.98
CA ALA A 336 -0.85 22.48 -10.23
C ALA A 336 -0.06 22.17 -8.96
N ARG A 337 0.31 23.19 -8.17
CA ARG A 337 1.00 22.98 -6.89
C ARG A 337 0.17 22.18 -5.90
N THR A 338 -1.09 22.56 -5.71
CA THR A 338 -2.01 21.82 -4.83
C THR A 338 -2.19 20.38 -5.31
N SER A 339 -2.29 20.16 -6.62
CA SER A 339 -2.49 18.83 -7.19
C SER A 339 -1.25 17.95 -7.06
N VAL A 340 -0.04 18.46 -7.33
CA VAL A 340 1.22 17.71 -7.15
C VAL A 340 1.46 17.39 -5.67
N GLN A 341 1.14 18.31 -4.76
CA GLN A 341 1.21 18.06 -3.32
C GLN A 341 0.22 16.95 -2.89
N ALA A 342 -1.05 17.08 -3.26
CA ALA A 342 -2.08 16.10 -2.95
C ALA A 342 -1.76 14.73 -3.56
N LEU A 343 -1.14 14.70 -4.74
CA LEU A 343 -0.66 13.49 -5.40
C LEU A 343 0.35 12.73 -4.52
N ALA A 344 1.38 13.45 -4.06
CA ALA A 344 2.42 12.90 -3.20
C ALA A 344 1.84 12.41 -1.86
N GLU A 345 1.05 13.25 -1.19
CA GLU A 345 0.42 12.91 0.10
C GLU A 345 -0.53 11.70 -0.02
N ALA A 346 -1.32 11.63 -1.09
CA ALA A 346 -2.19 10.48 -1.37
C ALA A 346 -1.38 9.20 -1.62
N LYS A 347 -0.25 9.28 -2.34
CA LYS A 347 0.64 8.13 -2.56
C LYS A 347 1.24 7.63 -1.26
N PHE A 348 1.75 8.53 -0.41
CA PHE A 348 2.26 8.19 0.92
C PHE A 348 1.19 7.55 1.79
N SER A 349 0.01 8.17 1.86
CA SER A 349 -1.09 7.68 2.69
C SER A 349 -1.57 6.31 2.24
N ALA A 350 -1.78 6.12 0.93
CA ALA A 350 -2.22 4.85 0.36
C ALA A 350 -1.18 3.74 0.53
N GLY A 351 0.09 4.02 0.23
CA GLY A 351 1.18 3.05 0.36
C GLY A 351 1.41 2.65 1.82
N PHE A 352 1.41 3.62 2.73
CA PHE A 352 1.58 3.33 4.15
C PHE A 352 0.37 2.59 4.75
N ARG A 353 -0.86 3.03 4.44
CA ARG A 353 -2.09 2.32 4.86
C ARG A 353 -2.04 0.86 4.44
N TYR A 354 -1.64 0.62 3.20
CA TYR A 354 -1.51 -0.72 2.65
C TYR A 354 -0.51 -1.57 3.44
N GLU A 355 0.72 -1.08 3.69
CA GLU A 355 1.70 -1.85 4.47
C GLU A 355 1.25 -2.04 5.92
N TYR A 356 0.66 -1.01 6.52
CA TYR A 356 0.22 -1.03 7.91
C TYR A 356 -0.93 -2.01 8.16
N LEU A 357 -1.89 -2.12 7.24
CA LEU A 357 -3.00 -3.09 7.33
C LEU A 357 -2.51 -4.53 7.28
N ARG A 358 -1.37 -4.78 6.65
CA ARG A 358 -0.75 -6.11 6.56
C ARG A 358 0.06 -6.49 7.79
N LEU A 359 0.26 -5.57 8.73
CA LEU A 359 0.83 -5.91 10.03
C LEU A 359 -0.22 -6.64 10.86
N ARG A 360 0.20 -7.79 11.40
CA ARG A 360 -0.59 -8.57 12.36
C ARG A 360 -0.76 -7.79 13.65
N GLU A 361 -1.75 -8.20 14.44
CA GLU A 361 -1.84 -7.77 15.84
C GLU A 361 -0.57 -8.18 16.58
N GLN A 362 -0.21 -7.43 17.61
CA GLN A 362 0.97 -7.68 18.47
C GLN A 362 2.32 -7.59 17.74
N THR A 363 2.33 -7.14 16.47
CA THR A 363 3.57 -6.81 15.76
C THR A 363 4.29 -5.67 16.48
N THR A 364 5.56 -5.91 16.80
CA THR A 364 6.46 -4.91 17.37
C THR A 364 6.82 -3.88 16.32
N LEU A 365 6.43 -2.63 16.55
CA LEU A 365 6.70 -1.51 15.66
C LEU A 365 8.07 -0.89 15.98
N LEU A 366 8.43 -0.88 17.27
CA LEU A 366 9.71 -0.42 17.80
C LEU A 366 10.12 -1.29 18.98
N SER A 367 11.39 -1.68 19.06
CA SER A 367 12.02 -2.29 20.23
C SER A 367 13.45 -1.77 20.37
N THR A 368 13.82 -1.42 21.59
CA THR A 368 15.19 -1.05 21.94
C THR A 368 15.50 -1.58 23.33
N VAL A 369 16.77 -1.93 23.57
CA VAL A 369 17.29 -2.14 24.92
C VAL A 369 18.17 -0.96 25.27
N CYS A 370 17.88 -0.34 26.41
CA CYS A 370 18.51 0.90 26.84
C CYS A 370 18.85 0.84 28.33
N THR A 371 19.63 1.81 28.82
CA THR A 371 19.92 1.93 30.26
C THR A 371 18.71 2.54 30.98
N ASP A 372 18.69 2.44 32.32
CA ASP A 372 17.65 3.07 33.13
C ASP A 372 17.54 4.60 32.89
N ALA A 373 18.68 5.28 32.72
CA ALA A 373 18.69 6.72 32.43
C ALA A 373 18.02 7.03 31.08
N GLN A 374 18.29 6.22 30.07
CA GLN A 374 17.69 6.34 28.74
C GLN A 374 16.19 6.04 28.79
N ALA A 375 15.78 4.98 29.50
CA ALA A 375 14.38 4.62 29.67
C ALA A 375 13.57 5.74 30.35
N ARG A 376 14.14 6.42 31.36
CA ARG A 376 13.50 7.56 32.04
C ARG A 376 13.23 8.72 31.10
N VAL A 377 14.11 8.95 30.11
CA VAL A 377 13.92 10.01 29.11
C VAL A 377 12.85 9.60 28.09
N LEU A 378 12.83 8.33 27.68
CA LEU A 378 11.87 7.81 26.71
C LEU A 378 10.46 7.67 27.26
N HIS A 379 10.32 7.34 28.54
CA HIS A 379 9.05 7.08 29.21
C HIS A 379 7.99 8.18 29.01
N PRO A 380 8.23 9.45 29.37
CA PRO A 380 7.22 10.49 29.20
C PRO A 380 6.90 10.78 27.72
N LEU A 381 7.85 10.57 26.81
CA LEU A 381 7.61 10.73 25.37
C LEU A 381 6.66 9.64 24.85
N LEU A 382 6.91 8.38 25.21
CA LEU A 382 6.12 7.25 24.72
C LEU A 382 4.74 7.17 25.37
N VAL A 383 4.64 7.36 26.70
CA VAL A 383 3.35 7.46 27.41
C VAL A 383 2.56 8.68 26.92
N GLY A 384 3.25 9.77 26.58
CA GLY A 384 2.66 10.95 25.97
C GLY A 384 2.24 10.78 24.50
N GLY A 385 2.46 9.61 23.87
CA GLY A 385 2.18 9.38 22.46
C GLY A 385 3.11 10.11 21.49
N ASN A 386 4.20 10.74 21.97
CA ASN A 386 5.19 11.43 21.15
C ASN A 386 6.27 10.45 20.64
N MET A 387 5.87 9.54 19.76
CA MET A 387 6.80 8.56 19.18
C MET A 387 7.89 9.21 18.34
N ALA A 388 7.57 10.27 17.58
CA ALA A 388 8.55 10.99 16.77
C ALA A 388 9.68 11.57 17.62
N GLY A 389 9.34 12.19 18.76
CA GLY A 389 10.31 12.67 19.74
C GLY A 389 11.12 11.54 20.37
N ALA A 390 10.49 10.40 20.68
CA ALA A 390 11.19 9.23 21.19
C ALA A 390 12.24 8.71 20.18
N MET A 391 11.87 8.58 18.90
CA MET A 391 12.81 8.15 17.84
C MET A 391 13.96 9.13 17.64
N GLN A 392 13.69 10.43 17.61
CA GLN A 392 14.73 11.47 17.51
C GLN A 392 15.70 11.37 18.69
N ARG A 393 15.18 11.13 19.89
CA ARG A 393 16.00 10.98 21.10
C ARG A 393 16.86 9.72 21.06
N MET A 394 16.28 8.58 20.65
CA MET A 394 17.01 7.33 20.47
C MET A 394 18.17 7.49 19.47
N GLN A 395 17.93 8.23 18.37
CA GLN A 395 18.96 8.52 17.38
C GLN A 395 20.06 9.43 17.94
N ALA A 396 19.68 10.51 18.62
CA ALA A 396 20.63 11.48 19.21
C ALA A 396 21.52 10.84 20.29
N GLU A 397 21.00 9.88 21.04
CA GLU A 397 21.74 9.15 22.09
C GLU A 397 22.39 7.85 21.59
N GLY A 398 22.29 7.53 20.29
CA GLY A 398 22.92 6.34 19.70
C GLY A 398 22.37 5.01 20.25
N MET A 399 21.09 4.96 20.64
CA MET A 399 20.47 3.74 21.18
C MET A 399 20.38 2.63 20.12
N ALA A 400 20.72 1.40 20.52
CA ALA A 400 20.65 0.23 19.64
C ALA A 400 19.20 -0.26 19.51
N LEU A 401 18.62 -0.09 18.32
CA LEU A 401 17.29 -0.63 18.01
C LEU A 401 17.41 -2.13 17.72
N GLU A 402 16.65 -2.94 18.46
CA GLU A 402 16.49 -4.37 18.18
C GLU A 402 15.57 -4.58 16.97
N GLN A 403 14.48 -3.79 16.89
CA GLN A 403 13.58 -3.75 15.75
C GLN A 403 13.03 -2.35 15.62
N CYS A 404 12.89 -1.88 14.39
CA CYS A 404 12.11 -0.69 14.11
C CYS A 404 11.56 -0.86 12.70
N LEU A 405 10.26 -1.19 12.62
CA LEU A 405 9.54 -1.24 11.35
C LEU A 405 9.59 0.12 10.61
N LEU A 406 9.90 1.18 11.37
CA LEU A 406 9.91 2.57 10.94
C LEU A 406 11.30 3.07 10.51
N LYS A 407 12.38 2.28 10.67
CA LYS A 407 13.75 2.82 10.52
C LYS A 407 14.19 3.00 9.08
N GLU A 408 13.64 2.25 8.13
CA GLU A 408 14.13 2.27 6.75
C GLU A 408 12.99 2.08 5.73
N VAL A 409 12.16 3.11 5.58
CA VAL A 409 11.60 3.44 4.24
C VAL A 409 12.62 4.37 3.56
N ASN A 410 13.83 3.87 3.31
CA ASN A 410 14.94 4.64 2.75
C ASN A 410 15.38 4.07 1.39
N LYS A 411 15.38 4.96 0.38
CA LYS A 411 16.07 4.98 -0.93
C LYS A 411 16.07 3.77 -1.87
N GLU A 412 15.74 2.56 -1.42
CA GLU A 412 15.64 1.38 -2.30
C GLU A 412 14.17 0.93 -2.50
N SER A 413 13.21 1.86 -2.39
CA SER A 413 11.81 1.54 -2.73
C SER A 413 11.64 1.62 -4.24
N GLN A 414 11.78 0.50 -4.94
CA GLN A 414 11.04 0.32 -6.20
C GLN A 414 9.61 -0.04 -5.79
N ALA A 415 8.72 0.94 -5.64
CA ALA A 415 7.33 0.68 -5.29
C ALA A 415 6.64 0.00 -6.49
N TRP A 416 6.23 -1.25 -6.33
CA TRP A 416 5.39 -1.93 -7.33
C TRP A 416 4.01 -2.20 -6.75
N GLY A 417 3.02 -1.73 -7.49
CA GLY A 417 1.61 -1.84 -7.16
C GLY A 417 1.22 -1.03 -5.94
N PHE A 418 0.45 -1.67 -5.06
CA PHE A 418 -0.04 -1.07 -3.83
C PHE A 418 1.03 -1.04 -2.72
N SER A 419 2.18 -1.67 -2.92
CA SER A 419 3.21 -1.88 -1.89
C SER A 419 4.31 -0.82 -1.85
N LEU A 420 4.72 -0.46 -0.63
CA LEU A 420 6.00 0.20 -0.33
C LEU A 420 6.89 -0.89 0.26
N LYS A 421 7.80 -1.46 -0.52
CA LYS A 421 8.61 -2.60 -0.05
C LYS A 421 9.44 -2.21 1.17
N LEU A 422 9.06 -2.73 2.34
CA LEU A 422 9.91 -2.85 3.54
C LEU A 422 10.66 -4.19 3.48
N GLY A 423 11.82 -4.22 2.80
CA GLY A 423 12.78 -5.34 2.91
C GLY A 423 12.83 -6.36 1.74
N LYS A 424 13.98 -7.05 1.68
CA LYS A 424 14.60 -7.71 0.52
C LYS A 424 13.84 -8.89 -0.07
N TRP A 425 13.72 -8.92 -1.40
CA TRP A 425 13.30 -10.10 -2.17
C TRP A 425 14.53 -10.72 -2.84
N SER A 426 14.64 -12.05 -2.75
CA SER A 426 15.72 -12.84 -3.31
C SER A 426 15.63 -12.92 -4.83
N LEU A 427 16.67 -12.45 -5.52
CA LEU A 427 16.87 -12.57 -6.96
C LEU A 427 17.14 -14.03 -7.36
N GLY A 428 16.11 -14.68 -7.91
CA GLY A 428 16.15 -15.96 -8.62
C GLY A 428 15.01 -16.00 -9.62
N GLY A 429 15.16 -16.73 -10.73
CA GLY A 429 14.15 -16.76 -11.80
C GLY A 429 12.95 -17.57 -11.38
N ASN A 430 12.04 -16.94 -10.65
CA ASN A 430 10.95 -17.59 -9.96
C ASN A 430 9.61 -17.08 -10.48
N ASP A 431 8.77 -18.04 -10.87
CA ASP A 431 7.33 -17.82 -11.01
C ASP A 431 6.71 -17.91 -9.61
N GLU A 432 6.16 -16.80 -9.12
CA GLU A 432 5.66 -16.68 -7.75
C GLU A 432 4.15 -16.49 -7.75
N ARG A 433 3.45 -17.22 -6.86
CA ARG A 433 2.05 -16.97 -6.55
C ARG A 433 1.86 -17.03 -5.04
N GLN A 434 1.50 -15.91 -4.45
CA GLN A 434 1.30 -15.79 -3.01
C GLN A 434 -0.06 -15.17 -2.73
N LEU A 435 -0.77 -15.69 -1.71
CA LEU A 435 -1.94 -15.06 -1.13
C LEU A 435 -1.69 -14.89 0.35
N THR A 436 -1.66 -13.64 0.81
CA THR A 436 -1.52 -13.29 2.22
C THR A 436 -2.87 -12.81 2.74
N GLN A 437 -3.30 -13.35 3.87
CA GLN A 437 -4.47 -12.86 4.61
C GLN A 437 -4.00 -12.39 5.99
N VAL A 438 -4.46 -11.21 6.39
CA VAL A 438 -4.24 -10.66 7.72
C VAL A 438 -5.59 -10.35 8.34
N VAL A 439 -5.83 -10.88 9.53
CA VAL A 439 -7.05 -10.67 10.31
C VAL A 439 -6.68 -9.90 11.57
N GLN A 440 -7.33 -8.77 11.75
CA GLN A 440 -7.28 -7.95 12.97
C GLN A 440 -8.64 -8.06 13.65
N ARG A 441 -8.64 -8.12 14.98
CA ARG A 441 -9.81 -8.23 15.84
C ARG A 441 -9.90 -7.01 16.76
N ASN A 442 -11.12 -6.68 17.13
CA ASN A 442 -11.39 -5.62 18.10
C ASN A 442 -11.57 -6.17 19.54
N SER A 443 -11.26 -7.44 19.78
CA SER A 443 -11.06 -8.03 21.10
C SER A 443 -10.42 -9.43 20.96
N LEU A 444 -10.02 -10.04 22.07
CA LEU A 444 -9.53 -11.43 22.10
C LEU A 444 -10.64 -12.47 21.90
N GLU A 445 -11.91 -12.06 21.90
CA GLU A 445 -13.02 -12.98 21.69
C GLU A 445 -13.02 -13.50 20.26
N LYS A 446 -13.33 -14.79 20.10
CA LYS A 446 -13.34 -15.45 18.78
C LYS A 446 -14.33 -14.81 17.81
N GLU A 447 -15.44 -14.29 18.32
CA GLU A 447 -16.54 -13.66 17.56
C GLU A 447 -16.44 -12.13 17.51
N ALA A 448 -15.32 -11.55 17.97
CA ALA A 448 -15.11 -10.12 17.94
C ALA A 448 -15.20 -9.56 16.51
N PRO A 449 -15.67 -8.31 16.32
CA PRO A 449 -15.56 -7.62 15.05
C PRO A 449 -14.15 -7.71 14.48
N GLN A 450 -14.04 -7.99 13.18
CA GLN A 450 -12.77 -8.20 12.49
C GLN A 450 -12.60 -7.20 11.35
N ARG A 451 -11.35 -6.81 11.10
CA ARG A 451 -10.90 -6.10 9.91
C ARG A 451 -9.91 -7.02 9.19
N ILE A 452 -10.15 -7.26 7.90
CA ILE A 452 -9.41 -8.26 7.12
C ILE A 452 -8.76 -7.57 5.91
N SER A 453 -7.53 -7.96 5.61
CA SER A 453 -6.79 -7.56 4.41
C SER A 453 -6.30 -8.80 3.66
N PHE A 454 -6.48 -8.79 2.34
CA PHE A 454 -5.98 -9.80 1.41
C PHE A 454 -5.04 -9.17 0.39
N LEU A 455 -3.92 -9.85 0.15
CA LEU A 455 -3.03 -9.55 -0.97
C LEU A 455 -2.70 -10.83 -1.72
N GLY A 456 -3.16 -10.91 -2.96
CA GLY A 456 -2.72 -11.87 -3.94
C GLY A 456 -1.67 -11.28 -4.87
N VAL A 457 -0.51 -11.91 -4.98
CA VAL A 457 0.56 -11.54 -5.92
C VAL A 457 0.81 -12.70 -6.88
N ARG A 458 0.91 -12.38 -8.17
CA ARG A 458 1.40 -13.29 -9.21
C ARG A 458 2.48 -12.58 -10.02
N SER A 459 3.73 -13.01 -9.90
CA SER A 459 4.86 -12.36 -10.56
C SER A 459 5.78 -13.36 -11.23
N TYR A 460 6.53 -12.87 -12.21
CA TYR A 460 7.56 -13.64 -12.89
C TYR A 460 8.79 -12.76 -13.16
N THR A 461 9.96 -13.31 -12.90
CA THR A 461 11.26 -12.71 -13.28
C THR A 461 12.05 -13.71 -14.13
N ARG A 462 12.48 -13.33 -15.33
CA ARG A 462 13.41 -14.16 -16.12
C ARG A 462 14.83 -13.94 -15.59
N ALA A 463 15.53 -14.95 -15.06
CA ALA A 463 16.83 -14.73 -14.37
C ALA A 463 18.03 -15.49 -14.94
N LEU A 464 18.02 -15.90 -16.20
CA LEU A 464 19.01 -16.89 -16.64
C LEU A 464 20.40 -16.34 -17.01
N LEU A 465 20.73 -15.06 -16.74
CA LEU A 465 22.10 -14.47 -16.67
C LEU A 465 22.05 -12.93 -16.53
N THR A 466 20.98 -12.30 -17.01
CA THR A 466 20.59 -10.90 -16.75
C THR A 466 19.06 -10.85 -16.91
N PRO A 467 18.29 -10.28 -15.96
CA PRO A 467 16.87 -10.15 -16.16
C PRO A 467 16.58 -9.19 -17.33
N ASP A 468 15.73 -9.62 -18.26
CA ASP A 468 15.34 -8.86 -19.45
C ASP A 468 13.86 -8.45 -19.42
N ALA A 469 13.02 -9.23 -18.74
CA ALA A 469 11.60 -8.95 -18.56
C ALA A 469 11.10 -9.38 -17.17
N PHE A 470 10.24 -8.55 -16.61
CA PHE A 470 9.52 -8.76 -15.35
C PHE A 470 8.05 -8.41 -15.55
N TRP A 471 7.16 -9.17 -14.91
CA TRP A 471 5.78 -8.75 -14.78
C TRP A 471 5.17 -9.18 -13.46
N THR A 472 4.18 -8.43 -13.00
CA THR A 472 3.39 -8.77 -11.82
C THR A 472 1.92 -8.39 -11.99
N ALA A 473 1.08 -9.09 -11.26
CA ALA A 473 -0.30 -8.76 -11.01
C ALA A 473 -0.58 -8.84 -9.51
N ASP A 474 -1.00 -7.71 -8.94
CA ASP A 474 -1.31 -7.58 -7.52
C ASP A 474 -2.82 -7.34 -7.38
N PHE A 475 -3.50 -8.28 -6.73
CA PHE A 475 -4.91 -8.18 -6.37
C PHE A 475 -5.02 -7.93 -4.87
N LYS A 476 -5.64 -6.81 -4.49
CA LYS A 476 -5.90 -6.48 -3.09
C LYS A 476 -7.39 -6.49 -2.80
N ALA A 477 -7.73 -6.83 -1.56
CA ALA A 477 -9.03 -6.60 -0.98
C ALA A 477 -8.84 -6.21 0.50
N ASP A 478 -9.18 -4.97 0.86
CA ASP A 478 -8.95 -4.43 2.20
C ASP A 478 -10.24 -3.88 2.81
N MET A 479 -10.49 -4.22 4.08
CA MET A 479 -11.55 -3.59 4.87
C MET A 479 -11.04 -2.30 5.52
N GLY A 480 -11.79 -1.21 5.39
CA GLY A 480 -11.51 0.03 6.12
C GLY A 480 -11.92 -0.03 7.60
N GLU A 481 -12.97 -0.79 7.90
CA GLU A 481 -13.65 -0.80 9.20
C GLU A 481 -13.72 -2.21 9.80
N PHE A 482 -14.03 -2.31 11.09
CA PHE A 482 -14.30 -3.59 11.74
C PHE A 482 -15.75 -4.04 11.48
N ARG A 483 -15.96 -5.34 11.28
CA ARG A 483 -17.29 -5.96 11.09
C ARG A 483 -17.41 -7.27 11.85
N LYS A 484 -18.56 -7.51 12.50
CA LYS A 484 -18.86 -8.79 13.18
C LYS A 484 -18.97 -9.96 12.21
N SER A 485 -19.58 -9.72 11.06
CA SER A 485 -19.76 -10.72 10.01
C SER A 485 -19.32 -10.10 8.69
N PRO A 486 -18.00 -10.03 8.44
CA PRO A 486 -17.48 -9.48 7.20
C PRO A 486 -18.04 -10.22 5.99
N THR A 487 -18.34 -9.48 4.93
CA THR A 487 -18.78 -9.98 3.63
C THR A 487 -17.88 -9.45 2.53
N VAL A 488 -17.92 -10.03 1.33
CA VAL A 488 -17.13 -9.54 0.18
C VAL A 488 -17.46 -8.07 -0.17
N ALA A 489 -18.68 -7.60 0.11
CA ALA A 489 -19.08 -6.20 -0.07
C ALA A 489 -18.35 -5.21 0.85
N ASP A 490 -17.85 -5.65 2.00
CA ASP A 490 -17.16 -4.79 2.98
C ASP A 490 -15.71 -4.42 2.58
N PHE A 491 -15.22 -4.92 1.43
CA PHE A 491 -13.84 -4.74 0.99
C PHE A 491 -13.73 -3.72 -0.14
N ASP A 492 -12.75 -2.84 -0.02
CA ASP A 492 -12.23 -2.09 -1.16
C ASP A 492 -11.32 -3.01 -1.99
N LEU A 493 -11.70 -3.22 -3.24
CA LEU A 493 -10.91 -4.04 -4.17
C LEU A 493 -9.87 -3.18 -4.89
N GLY A 494 -8.81 -3.81 -5.36
CA GLY A 494 -7.86 -3.15 -6.26
C GLY A 494 -7.09 -4.15 -7.09
N LEU A 495 -6.77 -3.76 -8.31
CA LEU A 495 -5.92 -4.54 -9.20
C LEU A 495 -4.82 -3.67 -9.78
N TYR A 496 -3.61 -4.18 -9.76
CA TYR A 496 -2.45 -3.56 -10.38
C TYR A 496 -1.73 -4.56 -11.27
N LEU A 497 -1.43 -4.17 -12.51
CA LEU A 497 -0.61 -4.94 -13.44
C LEU A 497 0.61 -4.11 -13.84
N LEU A 498 1.76 -4.77 -13.96
CA LEU A 498 3.01 -4.17 -14.42
C LEU A 498 3.71 -5.07 -15.43
N LEU A 499 4.19 -4.45 -16.50
CA LEU A 499 5.17 -4.99 -17.43
C LEU A 499 6.43 -4.12 -17.35
N ARG A 500 7.57 -4.72 -17.04
CA ARG A 500 8.86 -4.04 -17.04
C ARG A 500 9.85 -4.78 -17.91
N HIS A 501 10.61 -4.01 -18.67
CA HIS A 501 11.80 -4.51 -19.34
C HIS A 501 13.02 -3.73 -18.86
N ASP A 502 14.00 -4.46 -18.33
CA ASP A 502 15.16 -3.88 -17.65
C ASP A 502 16.06 -3.09 -18.61
N ALA A 503 16.92 -2.24 -18.03
CA ALA A 503 17.80 -1.35 -18.76
C ALA A 503 18.76 -2.06 -19.71
N ARG A 504 18.56 -1.89 -21.01
CA ARG A 504 19.47 -2.38 -22.07
C ARG A 504 19.51 -1.43 -23.24
N LYS A 505 20.58 -1.51 -24.03
CA LYS A 505 20.57 -0.94 -25.39
C LYS A 505 19.58 -1.75 -26.21
N ARG A 506 18.42 -1.17 -26.46
CA ARG A 506 17.33 -1.77 -27.22
C ARG A 506 17.50 -1.45 -28.70
N GLY A 507 17.25 -2.43 -29.56
CA GLY A 507 17.04 -2.16 -30.97
C GLY A 507 15.77 -1.33 -31.18
N GLU A 508 15.57 -0.80 -32.39
CA GLU A 508 14.35 -0.05 -32.71
C GLU A 508 13.10 -0.93 -32.51
N ASP A 509 13.16 -2.19 -32.92
CA ASP A 509 12.08 -3.16 -32.77
C ASP A 509 11.74 -3.47 -31.30
N ASP A 510 12.75 -3.60 -30.43
CA ASP A 510 12.55 -3.84 -28.99
C ASP A 510 11.85 -2.66 -28.31
N LEU A 511 12.17 -1.43 -28.74
CA LEU A 511 11.55 -0.23 -28.21
C LEU A 511 10.12 -0.06 -28.75
N ARG A 512 9.89 -0.36 -30.03
CA ARG A 512 8.54 -0.40 -30.62
C ARG A 512 7.67 -1.44 -29.95
N GLN A 513 8.20 -2.62 -29.61
CA GLN A 513 7.47 -3.61 -28.82
C GLN A 513 7.06 -3.09 -27.43
N ALA A 514 7.90 -2.29 -26.75
CA ALA A 514 7.53 -1.68 -25.47
C ALA A 514 6.46 -0.59 -25.62
N VAL A 515 6.55 0.23 -26.67
CA VAL A 515 5.54 1.24 -27.02
C VAL A 515 4.21 0.56 -27.40
N ASP A 516 4.25 -0.53 -28.15
CA ASP A 516 3.10 -1.36 -28.50
C ASP A 516 2.37 -1.90 -27.25
N GLU A 517 3.12 -2.31 -26.23
CA GLU A 517 2.54 -2.73 -24.94
C GLU A 517 1.85 -1.58 -24.20
N ALA A 518 2.42 -0.37 -24.25
CA ALA A 518 1.78 0.83 -23.72
C ALA A 518 0.49 1.19 -24.48
N ILE A 519 0.43 0.94 -25.79
CA ILE A 519 -0.80 1.13 -26.59
C ILE A 519 -1.84 0.05 -26.28
N ILE A 520 -1.42 -1.21 -26.09
CA ILE A 520 -2.32 -2.31 -25.68
C ILE A 520 -3.02 -1.97 -24.35
N TRP A 521 -2.31 -1.38 -23.38
CA TRP A 521 -2.86 -0.93 -22.11
C TRP A 521 -3.37 0.53 -22.13
N GLY A 522 -3.45 1.14 -23.30
CA GLY A 522 -4.05 2.46 -23.50
C GLY A 522 -3.36 3.58 -22.73
N ALA A 523 -2.09 3.42 -22.36
CA ALA A 523 -1.25 4.52 -21.87
C ALA A 523 -0.88 5.48 -23.02
N LEU A 524 -0.87 4.96 -24.26
CA LEU A 524 -0.64 5.69 -25.52
C LEU A 524 -1.73 5.33 -26.55
N ASP A 525 -1.95 6.18 -27.55
CA ASP A 525 -2.74 5.81 -28.75
C ASP A 525 -1.82 5.44 -29.93
N ASP A 526 -2.31 4.62 -30.87
CA ASP A 526 -1.63 4.22 -32.11
C ASP A 526 -1.05 5.42 -32.89
N ALA A 527 -1.74 6.57 -32.88
CA ALA A 527 -1.32 7.77 -33.61
C ALA A 527 -0.10 8.48 -33.00
N GLU A 528 0.28 8.15 -31.76
CA GLU A 528 1.34 8.83 -31.01
C GLU A 528 2.68 8.10 -31.06
N GLU A 529 2.72 6.89 -31.63
CA GLU A 529 3.88 6.02 -31.64
C GLU A 529 5.15 6.74 -32.11
N GLU A 530 5.13 7.39 -33.27
CA GLU A 530 6.31 8.05 -33.85
C GLU A 530 6.79 9.24 -33.01
N GLU A 531 5.87 10.01 -32.42
CA GLU A 531 6.21 11.14 -31.55
C GLU A 531 6.84 10.65 -30.23
N VAL A 532 6.30 9.58 -29.63
CA VAL A 532 6.86 8.97 -28.43
C VAL A 532 8.23 8.38 -28.70
N MET A 533 8.40 7.66 -29.82
CA MET A 533 9.69 7.10 -30.25
C MET A 533 10.73 8.20 -30.44
N ARG A 534 10.35 9.34 -31.05
CA ARG A 534 11.23 10.51 -31.19
C ARG A 534 11.68 11.05 -29.85
N ARG A 535 10.76 11.28 -28.91
CA ARG A 535 11.08 11.80 -27.56
C ARG A 535 12.01 10.86 -26.79
N ILE A 536 11.79 9.55 -26.86
CA ILE A 536 12.66 8.56 -26.21
C ILE A 536 14.07 8.61 -26.81
N ARG A 537 14.22 8.76 -28.13
CA ARG A 537 15.53 8.88 -28.77
C ARG A 537 16.27 10.14 -28.33
N GLU A 538 15.56 11.27 -28.29
CA GLU A 538 16.11 12.56 -27.87
C GLU A 538 16.61 12.51 -26.42
N ALA A 539 15.82 11.95 -25.51
CA ALA A 539 16.21 11.86 -24.10
C ALA A 539 17.26 10.78 -23.80
N SER A 540 17.22 9.64 -24.50
CA SER A 540 18.17 8.54 -24.26
C SER A 540 19.53 8.78 -24.90
N GLY A 541 19.61 9.53 -26.01
CA GLY A 541 20.85 9.74 -26.75
C GLY A 541 21.54 8.44 -27.18
N GLY A 542 20.76 7.37 -27.42
CA GLY A 542 21.27 6.04 -27.78
C GLY A 542 21.83 5.20 -26.62
N LYS A 543 21.59 5.61 -25.36
CA LYS A 543 21.97 4.86 -24.16
C LYS A 543 20.96 3.76 -23.82
N ALA A 544 21.28 2.94 -22.83
CA ALA A 544 20.39 1.91 -22.34
C ALA A 544 19.12 2.53 -21.72
N VAL A 545 17.97 1.91 -21.97
CA VAL A 545 16.68 2.35 -21.43
C VAL A 545 15.95 1.20 -20.75
N GLU A 546 15.34 1.51 -19.60
CA GLU A 546 14.34 0.70 -18.94
C GLU A 546 12.95 1.20 -19.34
N THR A 547 12.03 0.28 -19.59
CA THR A 547 10.65 0.62 -19.96
C THR A 547 9.67 -0.06 -19.01
N ARG A 548 8.66 0.68 -18.54
CA ARG A 548 7.61 0.20 -17.63
C ARG A 548 6.25 0.60 -18.14
N VAL A 549 5.32 -0.35 -18.20
CA VAL A 549 3.90 -0.09 -18.47
C VAL A 549 3.11 -0.55 -17.26
N GLU A 550 2.27 0.33 -16.71
CA GLU A 550 1.48 0.06 -15.52
C GLU A 550 -0.01 0.30 -15.79
N LEU A 551 -0.85 -0.56 -15.23
CA LEU A 551 -2.30 -0.47 -15.26
C LEU A 551 -2.86 -0.67 -13.86
N LYS A 552 -3.63 0.29 -13.36
CA LYS A 552 -4.24 0.22 -12.03
C LYS A 552 -5.73 0.51 -12.07
N LEU A 553 -6.49 -0.38 -11.42
CA LEU A 553 -7.93 -0.29 -11.21
C LEU A 553 -8.19 -0.09 -9.71
N ASP A 554 -8.87 1.00 -9.38
CA ASP A 554 -9.37 1.24 -8.03
C ASP A 554 -10.62 0.38 -7.74
N ASN A 555 -11.14 0.49 -6.50
CA ASN A 555 -12.30 -0.30 -6.06
C ASN A 555 -13.50 -0.11 -6.98
N ARG A 556 -13.82 1.15 -7.31
CA ARG A 556 -14.97 1.47 -8.14
C ARG A 556 -14.83 0.87 -9.55
N THR A 557 -13.69 1.11 -10.20
CA THR A 557 -13.41 0.65 -11.55
C THR A 557 -13.37 -0.87 -11.62
N LEU A 558 -12.73 -1.53 -10.64
CA LEU A 558 -12.68 -2.98 -10.60
C LEU A 558 -14.07 -3.60 -10.38
N ARG A 559 -14.95 -2.95 -9.60
CA ARG A 559 -16.34 -3.38 -9.46
C ARG A 559 -17.12 -3.23 -10.77
N ASP A 560 -16.92 -2.15 -11.53
CA ASP A 560 -17.51 -2.01 -12.87
C ASP A 560 -17.03 -3.14 -13.81
N VAL A 561 -15.72 -3.44 -13.81
CA VAL A 561 -15.15 -4.57 -14.56
C VAL A 561 -15.79 -5.90 -14.15
N ILE A 562 -15.94 -6.15 -12.85
CA ILE A 562 -16.58 -7.36 -12.31
C ILE A 562 -18.04 -7.48 -12.78
N GLN A 563 -18.78 -6.38 -12.81
CA GLN A 563 -20.17 -6.36 -13.30
C GLN A 563 -20.23 -6.70 -14.80
N HIS A 564 -19.42 -6.03 -15.62
CA HIS A 564 -19.43 -6.22 -17.09
C HIS A 564 -18.81 -7.55 -17.55
N ALA A 565 -18.01 -8.23 -16.72
CA ALA A 565 -17.50 -9.57 -17.04
C ALA A 565 -18.62 -10.63 -17.21
N ALA A 566 -19.81 -10.35 -16.70
CA ALA A 566 -20.98 -11.19 -16.87
C ALA A 566 -21.71 -11.00 -18.19
N ASP A 567 -21.44 -9.92 -18.92
CA ASP A 567 -22.11 -9.63 -20.17
C ASP A 567 -21.97 -10.80 -21.15
N PRO A 568 -23.01 -11.12 -21.94
CA PRO A 568 -22.91 -12.16 -22.97
C PRO A 568 -21.80 -11.90 -24.00
N ASP A 569 -21.44 -10.63 -24.20
CA ASP A 569 -20.38 -10.20 -25.13
C ASP A 569 -18.96 -10.35 -24.56
N ALA A 570 -18.79 -10.69 -23.27
CA ALA A 570 -17.47 -10.80 -22.64
C ALA A 570 -16.47 -11.71 -23.41
N PRO A 571 -16.87 -12.84 -24.02
CA PRO A 571 -15.97 -13.63 -24.88
C PRO A 571 -15.48 -12.88 -26.12
N THR A 572 -16.31 -12.03 -26.72
CA THR A 572 -15.92 -11.18 -27.85
C THR A 572 -14.90 -10.14 -27.42
N VAL A 573 -15.15 -9.46 -26.29
CA VAL A 573 -14.20 -8.52 -25.66
C VAL A 573 -12.85 -9.20 -25.43
N PHE A 574 -12.85 -10.39 -24.82
CA PHE A 574 -11.61 -11.11 -24.57
C PHE A 574 -10.90 -11.56 -25.85
N SER A 575 -11.65 -11.93 -26.90
CA SER A 575 -11.05 -12.25 -28.20
C SER A 575 -10.36 -11.06 -28.86
N ARG A 576 -10.93 -9.85 -28.74
CA ARG A 576 -10.28 -8.60 -29.16
C ARG A 576 -9.01 -8.35 -28.35
N ALA A 577 -9.08 -8.53 -27.03
CA ALA A 577 -7.93 -8.34 -26.15
C ALA A 577 -6.77 -9.32 -26.45
N LEU A 578 -7.07 -10.60 -26.72
CA LEU A 578 -6.08 -11.59 -27.18
C LEU A 578 -5.46 -11.20 -28.52
N ALA A 579 -6.27 -10.69 -29.44
CA ALA A 579 -5.81 -10.22 -30.75
C ALA A 579 -4.86 -9.03 -30.61
N ARG A 580 -5.21 -8.03 -29.80
CA ARG A 580 -4.35 -6.86 -29.53
C ARG A 580 -3.03 -7.27 -28.89
N ALA A 581 -3.05 -8.24 -27.96
CA ALA A 581 -1.88 -8.70 -27.19
C ALA A 581 -0.88 -9.57 -27.98
N LEU A 582 -1.22 -9.94 -29.21
CA LEU A 582 -0.31 -10.66 -30.11
C LEU A 582 1.00 -9.88 -30.31
N PRO A 583 2.15 -10.56 -30.45
CA PRO A 583 3.45 -9.90 -30.61
C PRO A 583 3.48 -8.93 -31.78
N TRP A 584 4.20 -7.83 -31.58
CA TRP A 584 4.46 -6.84 -32.62
C TRP A 584 5.49 -7.39 -33.61
N TYR A 585 5.26 -7.12 -34.89
CA TYR A 585 6.21 -7.36 -35.97
C TYR A 585 6.11 -6.22 -36.97
N SER A 586 7.21 -5.89 -37.63
CA SER A 586 7.27 -4.92 -38.73
C SER A 586 6.63 -5.47 -40.02
N VAL A 587 5.37 -5.87 -39.93
CA VAL A 587 4.51 -6.30 -41.05
C VAL A 587 3.11 -5.70 -40.89
N PRO A 588 2.42 -5.33 -41.98
CA PRO A 588 1.18 -4.55 -41.89
C PRO A 588 0.02 -5.19 -41.10
N CYS A 589 0.05 -6.50 -40.86
CA CYS A 589 -0.99 -7.17 -40.07
C CYS A 589 -0.65 -7.30 -38.58
N ARG A 590 0.57 -6.96 -38.16
CA ARG A 590 1.09 -7.13 -36.79
C ARG A 590 1.70 -5.86 -36.19
N ASP A 591 1.88 -4.82 -36.98
CA ASP A 591 2.56 -3.58 -36.57
C ASP A 591 1.73 -2.68 -35.65
N ARG A 592 0.40 -2.85 -35.59
CA ARG A 592 -0.48 -2.06 -34.73
C ARG A 592 -1.52 -2.91 -33.98
N PRO A 593 -1.83 -2.61 -32.70
CA PRO A 593 -2.84 -3.35 -31.94
C PRO A 593 -4.23 -3.35 -32.59
N THR A 594 -4.67 -2.20 -33.13
CA THR A 594 -5.98 -2.07 -33.80
C THR A 594 -6.09 -2.91 -35.09
N VAL A 595 -4.99 -3.05 -35.82
CA VAL A 595 -4.94 -3.91 -37.00
C VAL A 595 -4.95 -5.38 -36.57
N ARG A 596 -4.17 -5.75 -35.54
CA ARG A 596 -4.19 -7.12 -35.00
C ARG A 596 -5.58 -7.51 -34.51
N GLU A 597 -6.30 -6.59 -33.88
CA GLU A 597 -7.70 -6.78 -33.49
C GLU A 597 -8.59 -7.12 -34.70
N THR A 598 -8.52 -6.30 -35.75
CA THR A 598 -9.32 -6.50 -36.98
C THR A 598 -9.03 -7.84 -37.66
N VAL A 599 -7.76 -8.23 -37.70
CA VAL A 599 -7.30 -9.43 -38.41
C VAL A 599 -7.53 -10.71 -37.60
N TYR A 600 -7.22 -10.70 -36.29
CA TYR A 600 -7.13 -11.92 -35.47
C TYR A 600 -8.26 -12.10 -34.46
N ALA A 601 -9.06 -11.07 -34.12
CA ALA A 601 -10.15 -11.25 -33.16
C ALA A 601 -11.19 -12.31 -33.58
N PRO A 602 -11.59 -12.42 -34.87
CA PRO A 602 -12.49 -13.50 -35.31
C PRO A 602 -11.89 -14.90 -35.09
N LEU A 603 -10.58 -15.05 -35.31
CA LEU A 603 -9.85 -16.31 -35.10
C LEU A 603 -9.77 -16.65 -33.61
N TRP A 604 -9.47 -15.68 -32.75
CA TRP A 604 -9.50 -15.86 -31.31
C TRP A 604 -10.90 -16.20 -30.80
N ARG A 605 -11.95 -15.57 -31.33
CA ARG A 605 -13.34 -15.86 -30.96
C ARG A 605 -13.68 -17.32 -31.26
N ALA A 606 -13.39 -17.76 -32.49
CA ALA A 606 -13.61 -19.15 -32.90
C ALA A 606 -12.77 -20.13 -32.09
N TYR A 607 -11.52 -19.78 -31.75
CA TYR A 607 -10.68 -20.59 -30.85
C TYR A 607 -11.25 -20.70 -29.43
N LEU A 608 -11.79 -19.62 -28.86
CA LEU A 608 -12.42 -19.65 -27.53
C LEU A 608 -13.67 -20.55 -27.49
N ASP A 609 -14.38 -20.69 -28.62
CA ASP A 609 -15.55 -21.56 -28.74
C ASP A 609 -15.17 -23.02 -29.03
N GLN A 610 -14.18 -23.26 -29.89
CA GLN A 610 -13.85 -24.60 -30.41
C GLN A 610 -12.63 -25.25 -29.75
N ASN A 611 -11.78 -24.49 -29.06
CA ASN A 611 -10.58 -24.95 -28.36
C ASN A 611 -9.65 -25.80 -29.24
N TRP A 612 -9.21 -25.24 -30.36
CA TRP A 612 -8.36 -25.93 -31.34
C TRP A 612 -7.01 -26.40 -30.79
N SER A 613 -6.45 -27.45 -31.39
CA SER A 613 -5.02 -27.72 -31.26
C SER A 613 -4.21 -26.64 -32.00
N ALA A 614 -2.92 -26.48 -31.66
CA ALA A 614 -2.05 -25.57 -32.40
C ALA A 614 -1.97 -25.91 -33.90
N ALA A 615 -2.00 -27.21 -34.25
CA ALA A 615 -1.98 -27.66 -35.64
C ALA A 615 -3.27 -27.29 -36.39
N ASP A 616 -4.43 -27.39 -35.74
CA ASP A 616 -5.70 -27.01 -36.35
C ASP A 616 -5.83 -25.48 -36.46
N ALA A 617 -5.31 -24.75 -35.46
CA ALA A 617 -5.19 -23.30 -35.53
C ALA A 617 -4.35 -22.85 -36.73
N ALA A 618 -3.17 -23.45 -36.95
CA ALA A 618 -2.30 -23.13 -38.08
C ALA A 618 -3.01 -23.32 -39.44
N LYS A 619 -3.70 -24.45 -39.62
CA LYS A 619 -4.49 -24.72 -40.84
C LYS A 619 -5.62 -23.71 -41.04
N THR A 620 -6.35 -23.41 -39.95
CA THR A 620 -7.50 -22.49 -39.99
C THR A 620 -7.04 -21.06 -40.29
N VAL A 621 -5.96 -20.61 -39.67
CA VAL A 621 -5.35 -19.29 -39.89
C VAL A 621 -4.88 -19.16 -41.33
N ALA A 622 -4.16 -20.16 -41.86
CA ALA A 622 -3.69 -20.17 -43.25
C ALA A 622 -4.85 -20.04 -44.24
N ALA A 623 -5.96 -20.76 -44.00
CA ALA A 623 -7.14 -20.68 -44.85
C ALA A 623 -7.86 -19.33 -44.74
N HIS A 624 -8.00 -18.80 -43.52
CA HIS A 624 -8.75 -17.57 -43.25
C HIS A 624 -8.00 -16.31 -43.69
N LEU A 625 -6.68 -16.27 -43.53
CA LEU A 625 -5.87 -15.07 -43.80
C LEU A 625 -5.36 -14.98 -45.25
N LYS A 626 -5.42 -16.06 -46.03
CA LYS A 626 -4.93 -16.08 -47.42
C LYS A 626 -5.57 -15.01 -48.31
N THR A 627 -6.82 -14.64 -48.05
CA THR A 627 -7.57 -13.63 -48.80
C THR A 627 -7.61 -12.28 -48.10
N ASN A 628 -6.96 -12.12 -46.94
CA ASN A 628 -6.96 -10.87 -46.20
C ASN A 628 -5.93 -9.89 -46.79
N PRO A 629 -6.36 -8.71 -47.28
CA PRO A 629 -5.47 -7.78 -47.98
C PRO A 629 -4.37 -7.19 -47.07
N LEU A 630 -4.58 -7.16 -45.75
CA LEU A 630 -3.59 -6.66 -44.79
C LEU A 630 -2.52 -7.69 -44.43
N VAL A 631 -2.80 -8.98 -44.65
CA VAL A 631 -1.87 -10.07 -44.32
C VAL A 631 -1.00 -10.43 -45.50
N GLY A 632 -1.57 -10.44 -46.71
CA GLY A 632 -0.83 -10.70 -47.95
C GLY A 632 0.03 -11.96 -47.89
N LEU A 633 1.31 -11.83 -48.25
CA LEU A 633 2.26 -12.95 -48.26
C LEU A 633 2.59 -13.49 -46.86
N PHE A 634 2.34 -12.73 -45.79
CA PHE A 634 2.58 -13.18 -44.41
C PHE A 634 1.62 -14.30 -43.97
N ALA A 635 0.52 -14.52 -44.70
CA ALA A 635 -0.45 -15.57 -44.41
C ALA A 635 0.19 -16.97 -44.45
N HIS A 636 1.22 -17.16 -45.29
CA HIS A 636 1.99 -18.39 -45.29
C HIS A 636 2.72 -18.59 -43.95
N THR A 637 3.41 -17.57 -43.47
CA THR A 637 4.14 -17.59 -42.20
C THR A 637 3.21 -17.87 -41.02
N GLU A 638 2.04 -17.22 -40.98
CA GLU A 638 1.03 -17.45 -39.94
C GLU A 638 0.48 -18.88 -39.91
N GLY A 639 0.53 -19.58 -41.05
CA GLY A 639 0.17 -20.99 -41.19
C GLY A 639 1.26 -21.97 -40.74
N LEU A 640 2.44 -21.50 -40.35
CA LEU A 640 3.56 -22.35 -39.92
C LEU A 640 3.60 -22.52 -38.40
N LEU A 641 4.12 -23.68 -37.97
CA LEU A 641 4.43 -24.02 -36.59
C LEU A 641 5.93 -24.31 -36.44
N GLY A 642 6.56 -23.79 -35.38
CA GLY A 642 7.95 -24.04 -35.04
C GLY A 642 8.97 -23.19 -35.80
N ASN A 643 8.55 -22.10 -36.45
CA ASN A 643 9.44 -21.17 -37.15
C ASN A 643 10.05 -20.11 -36.21
N GLY A 644 9.57 -20.03 -34.95
CA GLY A 644 10.08 -19.11 -33.94
C GLY A 644 9.51 -17.69 -34.00
N MET A 645 8.63 -17.39 -34.96
CA MET A 645 8.02 -16.07 -35.22
C MET A 645 6.72 -15.82 -34.44
N LEU A 646 6.45 -16.56 -33.36
CA LEU A 646 5.26 -16.45 -32.50
C LEU A 646 3.97 -16.19 -33.29
N THR A 647 3.75 -17.00 -34.33
CA THR A 647 2.53 -17.00 -35.14
C THR A 647 1.29 -17.23 -34.26
N PHE A 648 0.08 -16.98 -34.76
CA PHE A 648 -1.14 -17.24 -34.00
C PHE A 648 -1.16 -18.66 -33.39
N ALA A 649 -0.76 -19.65 -34.18
CA ALA A 649 -0.72 -21.05 -33.76
C ALA A 649 0.41 -21.34 -32.75
N GLU A 650 1.59 -20.71 -32.91
CA GLU A 650 2.68 -20.82 -31.94
C GLU A 650 2.36 -20.14 -30.61
N VAL A 651 1.62 -19.04 -30.62
CA VAL A 651 1.13 -18.40 -29.38
C VAL A 651 0.24 -19.37 -28.62
N ILE A 652 -0.69 -20.06 -29.30
CA ILE A 652 -1.50 -21.12 -28.68
C ILE A 652 -0.61 -22.25 -28.13
N GLN A 653 0.40 -22.68 -28.88
CA GLN A 653 1.32 -23.74 -28.47
C GLN A 653 2.11 -23.37 -27.20
N LYS A 654 2.66 -22.16 -27.13
CA LYS A 654 3.46 -21.67 -25.99
C LYS A 654 2.60 -21.26 -24.79
N ASN A 655 1.31 -21.02 -25.01
CA ASN A 655 0.33 -20.66 -23.98
C ASN A 655 -0.79 -21.71 -23.86
N PRO A 656 -0.46 -22.96 -23.46
CA PRO A 656 -1.46 -24.01 -23.36
C PRO A 656 -2.56 -23.65 -22.36
N GLY A 657 -3.76 -24.16 -22.62
CA GLY A 657 -4.92 -23.96 -21.76
C GLY A 657 -5.52 -22.55 -21.80
N THR A 658 -5.26 -21.75 -22.84
CA THR A 658 -5.83 -20.39 -22.98
C THR A 658 -7.35 -20.35 -22.78
N VAL A 659 -8.10 -21.31 -23.32
CA VAL A 659 -9.57 -21.38 -23.13
C VAL A 659 -9.95 -21.66 -21.68
N ALA A 660 -9.21 -22.53 -20.99
CA ALA A 660 -9.44 -22.81 -19.57
C ALA A 660 -9.11 -21.58 -18.71
N LYS A 661 -7.98 -20.92 -18.97
CA LYS A 661 -7.57 -19.67 -18.28
C LYS A 661 -8.58 -18.54 -18.46
N TRP A 662 -9.15 -18.40 -19.65
CA TRP A 662 -10.26 -17.48 -19.91
C TRP A 662 -11.48 -17.80 -19.03
N ARG A 663 -11.89 -19.08 -19.00
CA ARG A 663 -13.01 -19.53 -18.17
C ARG A 663 -12.75 -19.28 -16.68
N ASP A 664 -11.53 -19.54 -16.22
CA ASP A 664 -11.11 -19.28 -14.83
C ASP A 664 -11.11 -17.77 -14.50
N LEU A 665 -10.57 -16.94 -15.39
CA LEU A 665 -10.61 -15.48 -15.23
C LEU A 665 -12.05 -14.98 -15.08
N ARG A 666 -12.93 -15.37 -16.00
CA ARG A 666 -14.34 -14.97 -15.97
C ARG A 666 -15.05 -15.54 -14.74
N ALA A 667 -14.80 -16.80 -14.39
CA ALA A 667 -15.38 -17.43 -13.20
C ALA A 667 -14.96 -16.71 -11.93
N GLY A 668 -13.68 -16.32 -11.79
CA GLY A 668 -13.18 -15.56 -10.64
C GLY A 668 -13.87 -14.20 -10.48
N LEU A 669 -14.05 -13.45 -11.57
CA LEU A 669 -14.79 -12.18 -11.54
C LEU A 669 -16.26 -12.39 -11.15
N LEU A 670 -16.91 -13.39 -11.74
CA LEU A 670 -18.30 -13.73 -11.43
C LEU A 670 -18.48 -14.24 -9.99
N ASP A 671 -17.50 -14.94 -9.45
CA ASP A 671 -17.52 -15.42 -8.07
C ASP A 671 -17.49 -14.25 -7.08
N LEU A 672 -16.66 -13.23 -7.33
CA LEU A 672 -16.66 -12.00 -6.54
C LEU A 672 -18.02 -11.28 -6.59
N ARG A 673 -18.61 -11.17 -7.79
CA ARG A 673 -19.91 -10.52 -7.99
C ARG A 673 -21.06 -11.25 -7.30
N ASN A 674 -21.17 -12.55 -7.54
CA ASN A 674 -22.34 -13.33 -7.13
C ASN A 674 -22.32 -13.64 -5.61
N ASN A 675 -21.18 -13.43 -4.96
CA ASN A 675 -20.99 -13.73 -3.54
C ASN A 675 -20.70 -12.48 -2.70
N GLU A 676 -21.12 -11.28 -3.13
CA GLU A 676 -20.94 -10.03 -2.37
C GLU A 676 -21.41 -10.12 -0.91
N GLN A 677 -22.48 -10.87 -0.66
CA GLN A 677 -23.07 -11.06 0.68
C GLN A 677 -22.53 -12.30 1.43
N ARG A 678 -21.55 -13.01 0.87
CA ARG A 678 -20.94 -14.20 1.48
C ARG A 678 -19.67 -13.86 2.24
N SER A 679 -19.20 -14.85 2.99
CA SER A 679 -17.93 -14.78 3.74
C SER A 679 -16.73 -14.44 2.84
N PRO A 680 -15.70 -13.74 3.35
CA PRO A 680 -14.51 -13.36 2.59
C PRO A 680 -13.63 -14.56 2.18
N SER A 681 -13.93 -15.79 2.62
CA SER A 681 -13.24 -16.99 2.15
C SER A 681 -13.29 -17.17 0.62
N VAL A 682 -14.26 -16.52 -0.04
CA VAL A 682 -14.40 -16.44 -1.51
C VAL A 682 -13.14 -15.88 -2.18
N PHE A 683 -12.43 -14.92 -1.54
CA PHE A 683 -11.25 -14.27 -2.15
C PHE A 683 -10.14 -15.25 -2.51
N ALA A 684 -9.95 -16.33 -1.74
CA ALA A 684 -8.93 -17.33 -2.03
C ALA A 684 -9.23 -18.09 -3.33
N GLY A 685 -10.49 -18.47 -3.55
CA GLY A 685 -10.94 -19.12 -4.77
C GLY A 685 -10.88 -18.17 -5.97
N ALA A 686 -11.42 -16.96 -5.81
CA ALA A 686 -11.40 -15.93 -6.84
C ALA A 686 -9.96 -15.59 -7.28
N PHE A 687 -9.05 -15.29 -6.36
CA PHE A 687 -7.65 -15.00 -6.70
C PHE A 687 -6.95 -16.18 -7.39
N LYS A 688 -7.18 -17.42 -6.93
CA LYS A 688 -6.62 -18.61 -7.59
C LYS A 688 -7.04 -18.70 -9.05
N ALA A 689 -8.29 -18.37 -9.36
CA ALA A 689 -8.84 -18.39 -10.72
C ALA A 689 -8.31 -17.22 -11.56
N LEU A 690 -8.35 -15.98 -11.04
CA LEU A 690 -7.84 -14.78 -11.70
C LEU A 690 -6.34 -14.93 -12.07
N SER A 691 -5.53 -15.39 -11.12
CA SER A 691 -4.07 -15.52 -11.27
C SER A 691 -3.61 -16.48 -12.36
N GLN A 692 -4.47 -17.39 -12.84
CA GLN A 692 -4.14 -18.27 -13.96
C GLN A 692 -3.89 -17.49 -15.26
N SER A 693 -4.60 -16.37 -15.45
CA SER A 693 -4.43 -15.49 -16.61
C SER A 693 -3.25 -14.52 -16.48
N TRP A 694 -2.52 -14.55 -15.36
CA TRP A 694 -1.34 -13.71 -15.13
C TRP A 694 -0.03 -14.53 -15.11
N ALA A 695 -0.14 -15.85 -15.30
CA ALA A 695 0.99 -16.78 -15.30
C ALA A 695 1.94 -16.60 -16.49
N GLN A 696 1.47 -16.00 -17.59
CA GLN A 696 2.30 -15.71 -18.75
C GLN A 696 2.08 -14.28 -19.23
N SER A 697 3.14 -13.63 -19.73
CA SER A 697 3.10 -12.24 -20.20
C SER A 697 2.04 -11.99 -21.28
N PHE A 698 1.83 -12.94 -22.20
CA PHE A 698 0.79 -12.83 -23.23
C PHE A 698 -0.62 -12.73 -22.62
N HIS A 699 -0.94 -13.62 -21.66
CA HIS A 699 -2.24 -13.59 -20.97
C HIS A 699 -2.37 -12.38 -20.04
N LEU A 700 -1.29 -11.92 -19.41
CA LEU A 700 -1.31 -10.68 -18.64
C LEU A 700 -1.65 -9.47 -19.51
N LYS A 701 -0.99 -9.36 -20.68
CA LYS A 701 -1.27 -8.30 -21.68
C LYS A 701 -2.73 -8.31 -22.11
N ALA A 702 -3.24 -9.49 -22.49
CA ALA A 702 -4.63 -9.67 -22.86
C ALA A 702 -5.59 -9.36 -21.71
N SER A 703 -5.26 -9.75 -20.46
CA SER A 703 -6.08 -9.45 -19.28
C SER A 703 -6.18 -7.95 -19.05
N GLY A 704 -5.07 -7.21 -19.13
CA GLY A 704 -5.07 -5.75 -19.00
C GLY A 704 -5.93 -5.07 -20.05
N ALA A 705 -5.79 -5.45 -21.33
CA ALA A 705 -6.62 -4.92 -22.42
C ALA A 705 -8.11 -5.27 -22.24
N PHE A 706 -8.41 -6.48 -21.77
CA PHE A 706 -9.79 -6.90 -21.45
C PHE A 706 -10.39 -6.06 -20.33
N PHE A 707 -9.66 -5.84 -19.23
CA PHE A 707 -10.14 -5.01 -18.13
C PHE A 707 -10.37 -3.57 -18.55
N LEU A 708 -9.52 -3.01 -19.40
CA LEU A 708 -9.72 -1.67 -19.95
C LEU A 708 -10.99 -1.56 -20.76
N GLU A 709 -11.25 -2.53 -21.63
CA GLU A 709 -12.45 -2.51 -22.45
C GLU A 709 -13.73 -2.67 -21.62
N LEU A 710 -13.69 -3.46 -20.53
CA LEU A 710 -14.79 -3.55 -19.58
C LEU A 710 -14.95 -2.28 -18.73
N ALA A 711 -13.86 -1.69 -18.27
CA ALA A 711 -13.87 -0.44 -17.49
C ALA A 711 -14.44 0.72 -18.32
N ALA A 712 -14.15 0.78 -19.61
CA ALA A 712 -14.69 1.78 -20.53
C ALA A 712 -16.23 1.75 -20.66
N ARG A 713 -16.88 0.65 -20.28
CA ARG A 713 -18.36 0.52 -20.27
C ARG A 713 -18.99 1.06 -18.99
N GLY A 714 -18.20 1.28 -17.94
CA GLY A 714 -18.64 1.80 -16.65
C GLY A 714 -19.01 3.29 -16.70
N GLY A 715 -19.67 3.77 -15.66
CA GLY A 715 -20.25 5.13 -15.64
C GLY A 715 -19.24 6.29 -15.69
N ASN A 716 -17.95 6.02 -15.43
CA ASN A 716 -16.87 7.01 -15.51
C ASN A 716 -15.90 6.74 -16.69
N GLY A 717 -16.18 5.75 -17.54
CA GLY A 717 -15.28 5.35 -18.62
C GLY A 717 -13.86 5.03 -18.15
N LEU A 718 -12.87 5.39 -18.97
CA LEU A 718 -11.45 5.18 -18.66
C LEU A 718 -10.85 6.28 -17.76
N ALA A 719 -11.67 7.24 -17.30
CA ALA A 719 -11.21 8.38 -16.53
C ALA A 719 -10.68 7.99 -15.15
N SER A 720 -11.17 6.90 -14.58
CA SER A 720 -10.73 6.35 -13.29
C SER A 720 -9.66 5.25 -13.42
N VAL A 721 -9.29 4.85 -14.64
CA VAL A 721 -8.23 3.86 -14.87
C VAL A 721 -6.86 4.54 -14.99
N GLU A 722 -5.95 4.24 -14.08
CA GLU A 722 -4.57 4.76 -14.12
C GLU A 722 -3.73 3.93 -15.08
N ARG A 723 -3.11 4.61 -16.05
CA ARG A 723 -2.29 4.01 -17.12
C ARG A 723 -1.07 4.87 -17.33
N THR A 724 0.10 4.26 -17.20
CA THR A 724 1.38 4.96 -17.36
C THR A 724 2.35 4.15 -18.20
N PHE A 725 3.13 4.85 -19.00
CA PHE A 725 4.30 4.31 -19.67
C PHE A 725 5.50 5.15 -19.27
N THR A 726 6.48 4.54 -18.61
CA THR A 726 7.68 5.22 -18.12
C THR A 726 8.90 4.68 -18.83
N VAL A 727 9.75 5.59 -19.31
CA VAL A 727 11.05 5.28 -19.89
C VAL A 727 12.14 5.93 -19.07
N THR A 728 13.02 5.13 -18.49
CA THR A 728 14.12 5.61 -17.64
C THR A 728 15.44 5.34 -18.33
N VAL A 729 16.32 6.34 -18.33
CA VAL A 729 17.71 6.28 -18.81
C VAL A 729 18.61 6.21 -17.57
N PRO A 730 19.06 5.02 -17.12
CA PRO A 730 19.75 4.89 -15.84
C PRO A 730 21.03 5.70 -15.75
N ASP A 731 21.78 5.80 -16.87
CA ASP A 731 23.06 6.51 -16.94
C ASP A 731 22.95 8.01 -16.62
N THR A 732 21.85 8.65 -17.02
CA THR A 732 21.60 10.08 -16.76
C THR A 732 20.67 10.30 -15.58
N GLY A 733 19.98 9.25 -15.15
CA GLY A 733 18.86 9.36 -14.24
C GLY A 733 17.74 10.22 -14.82
N THR A 734 17.47 10.17 -16.13
CA THR A 734 16.32 10.87 -16.72
C THR A 734 15.17 9.88 -16.85
N SER A 735 13.97 10.24 -16.39
CA SER A 735 12.76 9.46 -16.65
C SER A 735 11.73 10.30 -17.38
N ILE A 736 11.17 9.76 -18.46
CA ILE A 736 10.03 10.33 -19.17
C ILE A 736 8.81 9.50 -18.80
N VAL A 737 7.77 10.15 -18.29
CA VAL A 737 6.50 9.50 -17.96
C VAL A 737 5.47 9.94 -18.97
N PHE A 738 4.76 9.00 -19.58
CA PHE A 738 3.66 9.21 -20.51
C PHE A 738 2.35 8.72 -19.87
N SER A 739 1.30 9.53 -19.95
CA SER A 739 -0.03 9.15 -19.47
C SER A 739 -1.15 9.86 -20.22
N LYS A 740 -2.36 9.29 -20.13
CA LYS A 740 -3.58 9.79 -20.75
C LYS A 740 -4.75 9.86 -19.78
N SER A 741 -5.34 11.04 -19.65
CA SER A 741 -6.76 11.17 -19.31
C SER A 741 -7.58 10.89 -20.57
N ARG A 742 -8.38 9.83 -20.56
CA ARG A 742 -9.57 9.80 -21.42
C ARG A 742 -10.75 10.03 -20.47
N ALA A 743 -11.47 11.13 -20.68
CA ALA A 743 -12.82 11.29 -20.17
C ALA A 743 -13.76 10.29 -20.87
#